data_AF-A0A929VQQ6-F1
#
_entry.id   AF-A0A929VQQ6-F1
#
_cell.length_a   1.000
_cell.length_b   1.000
_cell.length_c   1.000
_cell.angle_alpha   90.00
_cell.angle_beta   90.00
_cell.angle_gamma   90.00
#
_symmetry.space_group_name_H-M   'P 1'
#
loop_
_entity.id
_entity.type
_entity.pdbx_description
1 polymer ?
#
loop_
_entity_poly.entity_id
_entity_poly.type
_entity_poly.pdbx_seq_one_letter_code
_entity_poly.pdbx_strand_id
1 'polypeptide(L)'
;MKIQPLLSAPLYCAMALSFGMPTAQGQTLEPLPAAHGIVHSLTTVSAQPTARRRGNSRREADSLAALRLEMPQLKGDADERYLVHRVKSTISGQDSTINLAIGYDAHWHHPRWVAFRFDTETRPTRVKRSGKFTFDPLLAPSERLSGNAYKGIGYDRGHMVASSDRTYSLEANKQTFYMSNMSPQVAEFNQKYWIALERLVQDLGRNDSFADTLYVVKGGAINDPKDFVKVLTLEGKKVAVPRHNYMALLKVKNGTYSSIGFWLENKDYGRAGKKEDMVKHAVTIAKLEELTGINFFHNLPDAIEKRIESYYSFADWTLGSGGSGEPGGSEDPGGSGGTGGSGESGGSGGTGGTGGTEEPGGSGGDETPPHSIAALNGKKVFVVNNSNYGQHYLTLNAKYEPVAQDLDKPGAEQAFILNYDTKNNRFALVHAVTARPLTLATEGKYALSTGVVGTNFTFETTTKDHFHGGIRAVESSRTDNYLNVEKTTGEEVALLLGKFAKRKGSKSLWEVSSAQSISEADLTAAARARFEALPAAPESDAFGVPAGYNQDLRKEAEAAKAGHANLGDYRMLLHAAAEGRLYGVNMPKTGDFLQVKTNDGTMSVSAQAENADDMRLTLTGDANENAVFFYDGTHLVNFGTGWTLQHKADDNIVSLAAPTTAPTTVKFGTTTDYKYTVQLATGEDNAATLCLDKTATEHQVEGTQDDVKHNTKAHLQLQRVKAVSLTTDAQGYAAIYAPVAMEVKDAKLYAVNGFNDEKALVGLTPIEGNTIPAGTAVLLAGMPNTAITLTPTTTAAEQPAENLLTGVALPTALADDQVAFTLDNGMMVRQESRHLRAFRPYLTANTTVTAPNLQFLIGKVTGLQWMAPSQKETPIYDLSGRRVKVTISGRIYLQGGVKFVQR
;
A
#
# COMPACT_ATOMS: atom_id res chain seq x y z
N MET A 1 -76.70 -13.55 22.05
CA MET A 1 -76.48 -12.16 21.58
C MET A 1 -75.35 -11.54 22.42
N LYS A 2 -74.40 -10.78 21.84
CA LYS A 2 -74.36 -9.29 21.72
C LYS A 2 -74.50 -8.58 23.09
N ILE A 3 -73.76 -7.52 23.48
CA ILE A 3 -72.81 -6.58 22.80
C ILE A 3 -72.04 -5.83 23.93
N GLN A 4 -70.84 -5.22 23.83
CA GLN A 4 -69.59 -5.34 23.03
C GLN A 4 -68.42 -4.71 23.89
N PRO A 5 -67.11 -5.03 23.67
CA PRO A 5 -66.09 -4.96 24.75
C PRO A 5 -64.97 -3.89 24.62
N LEU A 6 -64.43 -3.26 25.70
CA LEU A 6 -63.40 -3.64 26.72
C LEU A 6 -61.92 -3.42 26.28
N LEU A 7 -61.13 -2.49 26.89
CA LEU A 7 -60.18 -2.61 28.06
C LEU A 7 -58.70 -2.89 27.65
N SER A 8 -57.62 -2.55 28.41
CA SER A 8 -57.43 -1.82 29.70
C SER A 8 -55.97 -1.39 29.94
N ALA A 9 -55.75 -0.41 30.84
CA ALA A 9 -54.51 -0.14 31.62
C ALA A 9 -54.78 -0.48 33.12
N PRO A 10 -54.03 -0.07 34.20
CA PRO A 10 -52.82 0.78 34.33
C PRO A 10 -51.79 0.41 35.46
N LEU A 11 -50.81 1.30 35.71
CA LEU A 11 -50.11 1.67 36.99
C LEU A 11 -49.48 0.62 37.95
N TYR A 12 -48.25 0.89 38.46
CA TYR A 12 -47.99 1.41 39.84
C TYR A 12 -46.49 1.76 40.11
N CYS A 13 -46.16 2.24 41.32
CA CYS A 13 -44.84 2.77 41.75
C CYS A 13 -44.61 2.60 43.28
N ALA A 14 -43.37 2.32 43.74
CA ALA A 14 -42.93 2.41 45.16
C ALA A 14 -41.39 2.27 45.33
N MET A 15 -40.83 2.60 46.52
CA MET A 15 -39.38 2.53 46.88
C MET A 15 -39.11 1.75 48.18
N ALA A 16 -37.87 1.24 48.34
CA ALA A 16 -37.10 1.15 49.61
C ALA A 16 -35.61 0.98 49.23
N LEU A 17 -34.61 1.76 49.68
CA LEU A 17 -34.12 2.17 51.02
C LEU A 17 -33.15 1.18 51.70
N SER A 18 -32.25 1.72 52.52
CA SER A 18 -30.86 1.24 52.70
C SER A 18 -30.51 0.76 54.12
N PHE A 19 -29.48 -0.10 54.19
CA PHE A 19 -28.61 -0.34 55.37
C PHE A 19 -27.18 -0.62 54.89
N GLY A 20 -26.16 -0.58 55.78
CA GLY A 20 -24.76 -0.76 55.39
C GLY A 20 -23.79 -1.04 56.53
N MET A 21 -22.48 -1.05 56.20
CA MET A 21 -21.32 -1.46 57.05
C MET A 21 -21.23 -2.99 57.31
N PRO A 22 -20.02 -3.59 57.46
CA PRO A 22 -18.81 -3.01 58.09
C PRO A 22 -17.45 -3.10 57.36
N THR A 23 -16.50 -2.38 57.97
CA THR A 23 -15.01 -2.51 58.00
C THR A 23 -14.48 -3.96 58.06
N ALA A 24 -13.22 -4.31 57.74
CA ALA A 24 -11.99 -3.66 57.20
C ALA A 24 -11.09 -4.80 56.62
N GLN A 25 -9.86 -4.68 56.08
CA GLN A 25 -8.67 -3.85 56.33
C GLN A 25 -7.75 -3.82 55.08
N GLY A 26 -6.70 -3.00 55.10
CA GLY A 26 -5.47 -3.24 54.31
C GLY A 26 -5.33 -2.49 52.99
N GLN A 27 -4.83 -1.24 53.04
CA GLN A 27 -4.21 -0.61 51.88
C GLN A 27 -2.69 -0.85 51.87
N THR A 28 -2.16 -1.30 50.73
CA THR A 28 -0.77 -1.05 50.30
C THR A 28 -0.80 -0.72 48.81
N LEU A 29 -0.11 0.36 48.42
CA LEU A 29 -0.08 0.86 47.05
C LEU A 29 0.98 0.13 46.21
N GLU A 30 0.61 -0.26 44.99
CA GLU A 30 1.52 -0.60 43.88
C GLU A 30 0.98 0.09 42.59
N PRO A 31 1.83 0.41 41.59
CA PRO A 31 1.45 1.36 40.53
C PRO A 31 0.63 0.77 39.37
N LEU A 32 0.05 1.68 38.57
CA LEU A 32 -0.64 1.36 37.31
C LEU A 32 0.30 0.70 36.28
N PRO A 33 -0.07 -0.44 35.66
CA PRO A 33 0.66 -1.00 34.53
C PRO A 33 0.49 -0.15 33.25
N ALA A 34 1.49 -0.22 32.36
CA ALA A 34 1.61 0.62 31.18
C ALA A 34 0.70 0.19 30.00
N ALA A 35 0.74 0.98 28.91
CA ALA A 35 -0.08 0.81 27.71
C ALA A 35 0.08 -0.58 27.05
N HIS A 36 -0.99 -1.01 26.36
CA HIS A 36 -1.02 -2.30 25.65
C HIS A 36 0.01 -2.33 24.52
N GLY A 37 0.96 -3.26 24.58
CA GLY A 37 1.92 -3.50 23.50
C GLY A 37 1.29 -4.30 22.35
N ILE A 38 1.40 -3.78 21.13
CA ILE A 38 1.03 -4.53 19.91
C ILE A 38 2.14 -5.55 19.62
N VAL A 39 1.82 -6.83 19.72
CA VAL A 39 2.73 -7.92 19.35
C VAL A 39 2.61 -8.15 17.84
N HIS A 40 3.64 -7.78 17.08
CA HIS A 40 3.74 -8.14 15.67
C HIS A 40 4.17 -9.60 15.54
N SER A 41 3.36 -10.42 14.87
CA SER A 41 3.72 -11.78 14.48
C SER A 41 4.88 -11.76 13.49
N LEU A 42 5.96 -12.48 13.80
CA LEU A 42 7.14 -12.59 12.95
C LEU A 42 6.87 -13.54 11.77
N THR A 43 6.81 -13.01 10.55
CA THR A 43 6.82 -13.81 9.32
C THR A 43 8.15 -14.53 9.15
N THR A 44 8.12 -15.75 8.59
CA THR A 44 9.32 -16.61 8.45
C THR A 44 10.38 -16.03 7.52
N VAL A 45 11.64 -16.08 7.95
CA VAL A 45 12.79 -15.48 7.27
C VAL A 45 13.27 -16.33 6.09
N SER A 46 13.27 -15.76 4.89
CA SER A 46 14.01 -16.30 3.73
C SER A 46 15.53 -16.07 3.90
N ALA A 47 16.35 -16.92 3.29
CA ALA A 47 17.78 -17.04 3.60
C ALA A 47 18.59 -15.80 3.19
N GLN A 48 19.17 -15.08 4.17
CA GLN A 48 19.98 -13.89 3.91
C GLN A 48 21.41 -14.17 3.40
N PRO A 49 22.00 -13.26 2.58
CA PRO A 49 23.39 -13.33 2.11
C PRO A 49 24.47 -13.51 3.20
N THR A 50 25.65 -13.96 2.76
CA THR A 50 26.64 -14.61 3.64
C THR A 50 27.65 -13.67 4.32
N ALA A 51 27.19 -12.87 5.28
CA ALA A 51 28.08 -12.15 6.20
C ALA A 51 29.03 -13.12 6.96
N ARG A 52 30.34 -13.05 6.70
CA ARG A 52 31.33 -14.06 7.14
C ARG A 52 32.05 -13.67 8.45
N ARG A 53 32.03 -14.58 9.44
CA ARG A 53 32.80 -14.57 10.71
C ARG A 53 32.89 -13.24 11.48
N ARG A 54 31.77 -12.83 12.06
CA ARG A 54 31.71 -12.16 13.39
C ARG A 54 30.74 -12.95 14.29
N GLY A 55 30.80 -12.75 15.61
CA GLY A 55 30.00 -13.54 16.57
C GLY A 55 28.49 -13.37 16.39
N ASN A 56 27.72 -14.45 16.61
CA ASN A 56 26.31 -14.59 16.21
C ASN A 56 25.42 -13.41 16.62
N SER A 57 25.46 -13.00 17.89
CA SER A 57 24.64 -11.90 18.41
C SER A 57 24.84 -10.56 17.70
N ARG A 58 26.02 -10.30 17.13
CA ARG A 58 26.27 -9.11 16.32
C ARG A 58 25.71 -9.25 14.91
N ARG A 59 25.71 -10.46 14.34
CA ARG A 59 25.08 -10.74 13.03
C ARG A 59 23.55 -10.59 13.13
N GLU A 60 22.93 -11.09 14.19
CA GLU A 60 21.51 -10.90 14.48
C GLU A 60 21.18 -9.41 14.67
N ALA A 61 21.97 -8.68 15.46
CA ALA A 61 21.80 -7.23 15.64
C ALA A 61 22.05 -6.41 14.35
N ASP A 62 22.84 -6.91 13.40
CA ASP A 62 23.00 -6.34 12.07
C ASP A 62 21.78 -6.66 11.17
N SER A 63 21.28 -7.90 11.14
CA SER A 63 20.03 -8.23 10.41
C SER A 63 18.81 -7.45 10.94
N LEU A 64 18.72 -7.22 12.26
CA LEU A 64 17.69 -6.34 12.85
C LEU A 64 17.89 -4.85 12.54
N ALA A 65 19.11 -4.42 12.23
CA ALA A 65 19.36 -3.04 11.81
C ALA A 65 18.75 -2.74 10.43
N ALA A 66 18.71 -3.74 9.53
CA ALA A 66 18.15 -3.63 8.18
C ALA A 66 16.62 -3.38 8.17
N LEU A 67 15.91 -3.68 9.27
CA LEU A 67 14.47 -3.49 9.42
C LEU A 67 14.06 -2.08 9.89
N ARG A 68 14.99 -1.11 9.88
CA ARG A 68 14.75 0.27 10.32
C ARG A 68 14.31 1.15 9.18
N LEU A 69 13.46 2.15 9.47
CA LEU A 69 12.89 3.03 8.45
C LEU A 69 13.95 3.82 7.64
N GLU A 70 15.13 4.16 8.19
CA GLU A 70 16.19 4.78 7.38
C GLU A 70 16.84 3.84 6.34
N MET A 71 16.64 2.53 6.41
CA MET A 71 17.34 1.57 5.55
C MET A 71 16.62 1.42 4.21
N PRO A 72 17.32 1.63 3.08
CA PRO A 72 16.85 1.20 1.77
C PRO A 72 16.91 -0.32 1.64
N GLN A 73 16.17 -0.86 0.67
CA GLN A 73 16.16 -2.30 0.42
C GLN A 73 17.56 -2.78 0.02
N LEU A 74 18.02 -3.87 0.65
CA LEU A 74 19.29 -4.51 0.29
C LEU A 74 19.17 -5.13 -1.10
N LYS A 75 20.15 -4.87 -1.97
CA LYS A 75 20.18 -5.39 -3.34
C LYS A 75 20.45 -6.90 -3.40
N GLY A 76 21.04 -7.47 -2.35
CA GLY A 76 21.17 -8.92 -2.15
C GLY A 76 22.22 -9.62 -3.01
N ASP A 77 22.94 -8.88 -3.86
CA ASP A 77 23.97 -9.44 -4.75
C ASP A 77 25.29 -9.78 -4.02
N ALA A 78 26.20 -10.43 -4.75
CA ALA A 78 27.47 -10.91 -4.19
C ALA A 78 28.51 -9.81 -3.93
N ASP A 79 28.33 -8.60 -4.47
CA ASP A 79 29.24 -7.46 -4.30
C ASP A 79 28.72 -6.46 -3.25
N GLU A 80 27.45 -6.51 -2.86
CA GLU A 80 26.91 -5.71 -1.77
C GLU A 80 27.55 -6.05 -0.40
N ARG A 81 27.85 -5.01 0.38
CA ARG A 81 28.29 -5.09 1.78
C ARG A 81 27.43 -4.17 2.63
N TYR A 82 26.60 -4.75 3.49
CA TYR A 82 25.88 -3.99 4.52
C TYR A 82 26.80 -3.72 5.72
N LEU A 83 27.16 -2.46 5.95
CA LEU A 83 28.10 -2.03 6.99
C LEU A 83 27.37 -1.17 8.04
N VAL A 84 27.15 -1.70 9.24
CA VAL A 84 26.42 -0.98 10.31
C VAL A 84 27.39 -0.43 11.37
N HIS A 85 27.66 0.87 11.29
CA HIS A 85 28.50 1.58 12.26
C HIS A 85 27.66 2.03 13.46
N ARG A 86 28.10 1.65 14.65
CA ARG A 86 27.45 1.97 15.93
C ARG A 86 28.41 2.72 16.84
N VAL A 87 27.86 3.45 17.81
CA VAL A 87 28.58 4.13 18.89
C VAL A 87 27.91 3.84 20.22
N LYS A 88 28.59 4.06 21.35
CA LYS A 88 27.96 3.93 22.66
C LYS A 88 26.76 4.89 22.78
N SER A 89 25.61 4.37 23.23
CA SER A 89 24.40 5.20 23.42
C SER A 89 24.52 6.10 24.65
N THR A 90 23.75 7.18 24.64
CA THR A 90 23.54 8.11 25.76
C THR A 90 22.17 7.97 26.42
N ILE A 91 21.32 7.06 25.93
CA ILE A 91 20.01 6.74 26.51
C ILE A 91 20.17 5.63 27.56
N SER A 92 19.47 5.76 28.70
CA SER A 92 19.42 4.73 29.74
C SER A 92 18.80 3.43 29.21
N GLY A 93 19.52 2.31 29.34
CA GLY A 93 19.05 0.99 28.93
C GLY A 93 19.42 0.57 27.50
N GLN A 94 20.26 1.33 26.79
CA GLN A 94 20.83 0.91 25.51
C GLN A 94 22.37 0.91 25.57
N ASP A 95 23.01 -0.17 25.12
CA ASP A 95 24.48 -0.25 25.07
C ASP A 95 25.07 0.55 23.90
N SER A 96 24.39 0.55 22.74
CA SER A 96 24.86 1.22 21.53
C SER A 96 23.72 1.66 20.62
N THR A 97 23.96 2.73 19.88
CA THR A 97 23.04 3.31 18.89
C THR A 97 23.65 3.24 17.49
N ILE A 98 22.81 3.24 16.44
CA ILE A 98 23.28 3.21 15.05
C ILE A 98 23.66 4.61 14.62
N ASN A 99 24.93 4.79 14.28
CA ASN A 99 25.44 6.07 13.82
C ASN A 99 25.16 6.28 12.33
N LEU A 100 25.56 5.31 11.50
CA LEU A 100 25.27 5.26 10.07
C LEU A 100 25.35 3.82 9.57
N ALA A 101 24.58 3.50 8.53
CA ALA A 101 24.66 2.23 7.82
C ALA A 101 24.95 2.47 6.35
N ILE A 102 25.77 1.61 5.72
CA ILE A 102 26.20 1.76 4.33
C ILE A 102 25.81 0.50 3.56
N GLY A 103 25.14 0.66 2.42
CA GLY A 103 25.12 -0.34 1.35
C GLY A 103 26.31 -0.06 0.42
N TYR A 104 27.41 -0.78 0.61
CA TYR A 104 28.66 -0.55 -0.12
C TYR A 104 28.81 -1.56 -1.25
N ASP A 105 29.12 -1.08 -2.46
CA ASP A 105 29.39 -1.92 -3.62
C ASP A 105 30.88 -2.27 -3.65
N ALA A 106 31.21 -3.56 -3.50
CA ALA A 106 32.60 -4.05 -3.49
C ALA A 106 33.22 -4.16 -4.90
N HIS A 107 32.43 -4.05 -5.97
CA HIS A 107 32.93 -3.99 -7.34
C HIS A 107 33.39 -2.56 -7.68
N TRP A 108 32.48 -1.59 -7.47
CA TRP A 108 32.71 -0.16 -7.70
C TRP A 108 33.37 0.57 -6.53
N HIS A 109 33.65 -0.14 -5.42
CA HIS A 109 34.34 0.36 -4.24
C HIS A 109 33.74 1.68 -3.70
N HIS A 110 32.42 1.80 -3.74
CA HIS A 110 31.66 3.03 -3.56
C HIS A 110 30.34 2.74 -2.82
N PRO A 111 29.85 3.63 -1.94
CA PRO A 111 28.52 3.48 -1.36
C PRO A 111 27.43 3.60 -2.44
N ARG A 112 26.54 2.60 -2.56
CA ARG A 112 25.25 2.76 -3.27
C ARG A 112 24.40 3.77 -2.54
N TRP A 113 24.36 3.64 -1.21
CA TRP A 113 23.68 4.52 -0.28
C TRP A 113 24.35 4.51 1.10
N VAL A 114 24.14 5.58 1.87
CA VAL A 114 24.43 5.67 3.30
C VAL A 114 23.21 6.24 4.02
N ALA A 115 22.75 5.51 5.03
CA ALA A 115 21.55 5.77 5.81
C ALA A 115 21.90 6.23 7.24
N PHE A 116 21.14 7.21 7.74
CA PHE A 116 21.18 7.67 9.13
C PHE A 116 19.86 8.37 9.50
N ARG A 117 19.74 8.86 10.73
CA ARG A 117 18.60 9.67 11.17
C ARG A 117 19.01 10.77 12.16
N PHE A 118 18.15 11.77 12.29
CA PHE A 118 18.15 12.73 13.39
C PHE A 118 16.95 12.43 14.30
N ASP A 119 17.24 12.16 15.57
CA ASP A 119 16.28 11.92 16.66
C ASP A 119 16.80 12.59 17.95
N THR A 120 16.10 12.40 19.08
CA THR A 120 16.45 12.96 20.40
C THR A 120 17.89 12.67 20.85
N GLU A 121 18.48 11.53 20.47
CA GLU A 121 19.86 11.19 20.82
C GLU A 121 20.88 11.81 19.85
N THR A 122 20.55 11.78 18.55
CA THR A 122 21.50 12.00 17.46
C THR A 122 21.47 13.42 16.86
N ARG A 123 20.41 14.20 17.10
CA ARG A 123 20.31 15.61 16.68
C ARG A 123 21.18 16.62 17.46
N PRO A 124 21.49 16.47 18.77
CA PRO A 124 22.22 17.49 19.53
C PRO A 124 23.65 17.69 19.01
N THR A 125 24.07 18.93 18.77
CA THR A 125 25.46 19.25 18.45
C THR A 125 26.28 19.36 19.73
N ARG A 126 27.17 18.39 19.97
CA ARG A 126 28.03 18.28 21.16
C ARG A 126 29.53 18.34 20.85
N VAL A 127 29.95 18.09 19.60
CA VAL A 127 31.36 18.16 19.16
C VAL A 127 31.52 18.98 17.86
N LYS A 128 32.65 19.70 17.72
CA LYS A 128 33.11 20.26 16.43
C LYS A 128 33.59 19.12 15.49
N ARG A 129 33.72 19.44 14.19
CA ARG A 129 34.27 18.54 13.15
C ARG A 129 35.61 17.94 13.59
N SER A 130 35.71 16.62 13.56
CA SER A 130 36.89 15.88 14.02
C SER A 130 37.11 14.62 13.17
N GLY A 131 38.32 14.41 12.68
CA GLY A 131 38.65 13.19 11.95
C GLY A 131 39.83 13.31 10.99
N LYS A 132 40.34 12.15 10.59
CA LYS A 132 41.33 11.97 9.54
C LYS A 132 40.79 10.87 8.64
N PHE A 133 40.75 11.11 7.33
CA PHE A 133 40.31 10.10 6.36
C PHE A 133 41.08 8.80 6.56
N THR A 134 40.37 7.68 6.64
CA THR A 134 40.95 6.35 6.93
C THR A 134 40.08 5.25 6.33
N PHE A 135 40.65 4.05 6.19
CA PHE A 135 39.89 2.88 5.73
C PHE A 135 38.73 2.54 6.67
N ASP A 136 37.68 1.93 6.14
CA ASP A 136 36.60 1.36 6.96
C ASP A 136 37.08 0.06 7.64
N PRO A 137 37.01 -0.08 8.98
CA PRO A 137 37.42 -1.29 9.68
C PRO A 137 36.47 -2.49 9.46
N LEU A 138 35.26 -2.30 8.93
CA LEU A 138 34.28 -3.34 8.69
C LEU A 138 34.49 -4.08 7.36
N LEU A 139 34.99 -3.42 6.31
CA LEU A 139 35.34 -3.99 4.99
C LEU A 139 36.54 -4.95 5.06
N ALA A 140 36.70 -5.84 4.08
CA ALA A 140 37.91 -6.67 3.95
C ALA A 140 39.12 -5.84 3.45
N PRO A 141 40.38 -6.25 3.74
CA PRO A 141 41.57 -5.52 3.27
C PRO A 141 41.65 -5.30 1.76
N SER A 142 41.10 -6.21 0.96
CA SER A 142 40.98 -6.11 -0.51
C SER A 142 40.01 -5.03 -0.97
N GLU A 143 38.97 -4.76 -0.18
CA GLU A 143 37.85 -3.84 -0.50
C GLU A 143 38.11 -2.41 0.02
N ARG A 144 39.14 -2.20 0.83
CA ARG A 144 39.44 -0.92 1.47
C ARG A 144 40.20 0.04 0.55
N LEU A 145 39.80 1.31 0.59
CA LEU A 145 40.60 2.45 0.14
C LEU A 145 41.24 3.15 1.35
N SER A 146 42.49 3.60 1.23
CA SER A 146 43.14 4.43 2.25
C SER A 146 42.66 5.89 2.19
N GLY A 147 42.88 6.63 3.28
CA GLY A 147 42.57 8.06 3.33
C GLY A 147 43.33 8.93 2.31
N ASN A 148 44.37 8.38 1.68
CA ASN A 148 45.17 9.04 0.64
C ASN A 148 44.73 8.67 -0.80
N ALA A 149 43.83 7.72 -0.99
CA ALA A 149 43.47 7.16 -2.30
C ALA A 149 42.99 8.22 -3.33
N TYR A 150 42.46 9.35 -2.85
CA TYR A 150 41.96 10.47 -3.66
C TYR A 150 42.98 11.62 -3.81
N LYS A 151 44.26 11.42 -3.48
CA LYS A 151 45.26 12.49 -3.58
C LYS A 151 45.67 12.71 -5.05
N GLY A 152 45.33 13.89 -5.60
CA GLY A 152 45.78 14.33 -6.92
C GLY A 152 44.91 13.93 -8.12
N ILE A 153 43.72 13.34 -7.88
CA ILE A 153 42.84 12.82 -8.94
C ILE A 153 41.84 13.83 -9.53
N GLY A 154 41.81 15.06 -9.01
CA GLY A 154 40.85 16.09 -9.44
C GLY A 154 39.43 15.96 -8.88
N TYR A 155 39.21 15.13 -7.86
CA TYR A 155 37.93 14.98 -7.15
C TYR A 155 38.13 15.09 -5.64
N ASP A 156 37.14 15.65 -4.97
CA ASP A 156 37.05 15.65 -3.52
C ASP A 156 36.64 14.28 -2.97
N ARG A 157 36.96 14.07 -1.70
CA ARG A 157 36.36 13.01 -0.86
C ARG A 157 35.01 13.53 -0.35
N GLY A 158 34.06 13.65 -1.27
CA GLY A 158 32.70 14.09 -0.99
C GLY A 158 32.05 13.14 -0.01
N HIS A 159 31.61 13.64 1.14
CA HIS A 159 30.95 12.79 2.12
C HIS A 159 29.52 12.49 1.66
N MET A 160 29.06 11.27 1.90
CA MET A 160 27.62 11.00 1.95
C MET A 160 27.11 11.54 3.28
N VAL A 161 27.37 10.87 4.40
CA VAL A 161 27.11 11.43 5.74
C VAL A 161 28.20 12.44 6.08
N ALA A 162 27.86 13.73 6.13
CA ALA A 162 28.78 14.78 6.49
C ALA A 162 29.16 14.70 7.99
N SER A 163 30.37 15.14 8.32
CA SER A 163 30.79 15.31 9.72
C SER A 163 29.83 16.23 10.49
N SER A 164 29.22 17.22 9.83
CA SER A 164 28.21 18.09 10.44
C SER A 164 26.85 17.41 10.71
N ASP A 165 26.56 16.28 10.05
CA ASP A 165 25.35 15.47 10.30
C ASP A 165 25.46 14.72 11.65
N ARG A 166 26.67 14.26 12.02
CA ARG A 166 26.90 13.40 13.21
C ARG A 166 27.76 14.12 14.26
N THR A 167 27.23 15.21 14.83
CA THR A 167 27.92 16.05 15.83
C THR A 167 27.55 15.72 17.29
N TYR A 168 26.76 14.66 17.54
CA TYR A 168 26.32 14.27 18.88
C TYR A 168 27.37 13.49 19.71
N SER A 169 28.37 12.89 19.06
CA SER A 169 29.46 12.14 19.71
C SER A 169 30.77 12.25 18.93
N LEU A 170 31.91 12.29 19.62
CA LEU A 170 33.25 12.30 19.02
C LEU A 170 33.53 11.01 18.22
N GLU A 171 33.00 9.87 18.69
CA GLU A 171 33.11 8.59 17.97
C GLU A 171 32.29 8.63 16.69
N ALA A 172 31.04 9.10 16.79
CA ALA A 172 30.11 9.21 15.68
C ALA A 172 30.66 10.12 14.57
N ASN A 173 31.30 11.22 14.98
CA ASN A 173 31.92 12.17 14.08
C ASN A 173 33.13 11.57 13.34
N LYS A 174 33.98 10.81 14.04
CA LYS A 174 35.15 10.13 13.43
C LYS A 174 34.73 9.08 12.40
N GLN A 175 33.63 8.37 12.63
CA GLN A 175 33.13 7.34 11.70
C GLN A 175 32.69 7.94 10.35
N THR A 176 32.33 9.23 10.26
CA THR A 176 32.02 9.86 8.95
C THR A 176 33.24 10.01 8.05
N PHE A 177 34.47 9.80 8.55
CA PHE A 177 35.72 9.91 7.79
C PHE A 177 36.20 8.56 7.22
N TYR A 178 35.42 7.49 7.34
CA TYR A 178 35.73 6.22 6.67
C TYR A 178 35.55 6.35 5.16
N MET A 179 36.48 5.77 4.39
CA MET A 179 36.47 5.86 2.92
C MET A 179 35.26 5.17 2.25
N SER A 180 34.55 4.31 2.97
CA SER A 180 33.26 3.72 2.57
C SER A 180 32.11 4.74 2.51
N ASN A 181 32.22 5.87 3.21
CA ASN A 181 31.27 6.98 3.24
C ASN A 181 31.61 8.08 2.20
N MET A 182 32.50 7.79 1.24
CA MET A 182 33.04 8.77 0.30
C MET A 182 32.62 8.50 -1.15
N SER A 183 32.31 9.58 -1.87
CA SER A 183 32.07 9.59 -3.32
C SER A 183 33.03 10.57 -4.01
N PRO A 184 33.51 10.29 -5.25
CA PRO A 184 34.24 11.28 -6.05
C PRO A 184 33.32 12.42 -6.50
N GLN A 185 33.34 13.51 -5.74
CA GLN A 185 32.57 14.73 -6.05
C GLN A 185 33.47 15.81 -6.66
N VAL A 186 32.92 16.58 -7.61
CA VAL A 186 33.59 17.78 -8.12
C VAL A 186 33.75 18.78 -6.97
N ALA A 187 34.89 19.46 -6.87
CA ALA A 187 35.21 20.30 -5.72
C ALA A 187 34.19 21.43 -5.53
N GLU A 188 33.79 22.07 -6.63
CA GLU A 188 32.78 23.12 -6.65
C GLU A 188 31.37 22.59 -6.34
N PHE A 189 31.07 21.34 -6.70
CA PHE A 189 29.85 20.66 -6.28
C PHE A 189 29.82 20.48 -4.77
N ASN A 190 30.79 19.70 -4.24
CA ASN A 190 30.95 19.37 -2.82
C ASN A 190 30.96 20.63 -1.93
N GLN A 191 31.89 21.55 -2.21
CA GLN A 191 32.21 22.66 -1.31
C GLN A 191 31.26 23.87 -1.44
N LYS A 192 30.44 23.96 -2.49
CA LYS A 192 29.57 25.13 -2.74
C LYS A 192 28.09 24.81 -2.90
N TYR A 193 27.72 23.68 -3.53
CA TYR A 193 26.33 23.42 -3.92
C TYR A 193 25.71 22.25 -3.13
N TRP A 194 26.43 21.13 -2.99
CA TRP A 194 26.04 19.99 -2.15
C TRP A 194 25.91 20.40 -0.68
N ILE A 195 26.92 21.12 -0.14
CA ILE A 195 26.89 21.63 1.24
C ILE A 195 25.68 22.56 1.53
N ALA A 196 25.08 23.18 0.51
CA ALA A 196 23.87 23.99 0.69
C ALA A 196 22.62 23.11 0.97
N LEU A 197 22.52 21.96 0.28
CA LEU A 197 21.51 20.94 0.59
C LEU A 197 21.78 20.29 1.95
N GLU A 198 23.04 19.95 2.26
CA GLU A 198 23.38 19.37 3.55
C GLU A 198 23.02 20.30 4.72
N ARG A 199 23.29 21.60 4.59
CA ARG A 199 22.87 22.60 5.59
C ARG A 199 21.36 22.67 5.73
N LEU A 200 20.59 22.63 4.63
CA LEU A 200 19.13 22.57 4.69
C LEU A 200 18.66 21.34 5.48
N VAL A 201 19.12 20.13 5.12
CA VAL A 201 18.73 18.88 5.78
C VAL A 201 19.15 18.84 7.25
N GLN A 202 20.33 19.37 7.57
CA GLN A 202 20.82 19.49 8.95
C GLN A 202 19.99 20.47 9.80
N ASP A 203 19.62 21.62 9.26
CA ASP A 203 18.82 22.61 9.99
C ASP A 203 17.40 22.08 10.25
N LEU A 204 16.84 21.31 9.30
CA LEU A 204 15.58 20.59 9.47
C LEU A 204 15.69 19.46 10.52
N GLY A 205 16.75 18.64 10.46
CA GLY A 205 16.95 17.51 11.37
C GLY A 205 17.25 17.90 12.82
N ARG A 206 17.94 19.04 13.03
CA ARG A 206 18.20 19.61 14.36
C ARG A 206 16.97 20.28 14.98
N ASN A 207 15.93 20.58 14.20
CA ASN A 207 14.69 21.16 14.68
C ASN A 207 13.70 20.05 15.10
N ASP A 208 13.44 19.92 16.40
CA ASP A 208 12.50 18.96 16.99
C ASP A 208 11.02 19.31 16.72
N SER A 209 10.72 20.59 16.57
CA SER A 209 9.40 21.09 16.19
C SER A 209 9.08 20.77 14.72
N PHE A 210 10.09 20.67 13.86
CA PHE A 210 9.95 20.23 12.46
C PHE A 210 9.67 18.71 12.32
N ALA A 211 10.41 17.87 13.07
CA ALA A 211 10.26 16.42 13.03
C ALA A 211 10.61 15.76 14.37
N ASP A 212 9.84 14.76 14.80
CA ASP A 212 10.21 13.92 15.95
C ASP A 212 11.38 13.01 15.59
N THR A 213 11.40 12.51 14.35
CA THR A 213 12.56 11.89 13.72
C THR A 213 12.60 12.21 12.23
N LEU A 214 13.79 12.55 11.73
CA LEU A 214 14.08 12.73 10.31
C LEU A 214 15.06 11.64 9.87
N TYR A 215 14.58 10.69 9.08
CA TYR A 215 15.39 9.64 8.44
C TYR A 215 15.98 10.18 7.13
N VAL A 216 17.24 9.85 6.86
CA VAL A 216 18.04 10.42 5.77
C VAL A 216 18.87 9.35 5.10
N VAL A 217 18.70 9.18 3.80
CA VAL A 217 19.55 8.38 2.92
C VAL A 217 20.27 9.32 1.96
N LYS A 218 21.56 9.08 1.70
CA LYS A 218 22.36 9.82 0.71
C LYS A 218 23.17 8.85 -0.14
N GLY A 219 23.39 9.15 -1.42
CA GLY A 219 24.20 8.28 -2.28
C GLY A 219 24.67 8.94 -3.57
N GLY A 220 25.51 8.20 -4.30
CA GLY A 220 25.84 8.49 -5.70
C GLY A 220 25.09 7.53 -6.62
N ALA A 221 24.58 8.02 -7.74
CA ALA A 221 23.97 7.18 -8.77
C ALA A 221 25.05 6.31 -9.43
N ILE A 222 25.10 5.03 -9.04
CA ILE A 222 26.09 4.05 -9.50
C ILE A 222 25.47 2.72 -9.96
N ASN A 223 24.20 2.71 -10.38
CA ASN A 223 23.50 1.45 -10.65
C ASN A 223 23.89 0.86 -12.02
N ASP A 224 23.99 1.72 -13.04
CA ASP A 224 24.36 1.37 -14.41
C ASP A 224 25.60 2.18 -14.84
N PRO A 225 26.56 1.62 -15.60
CA PRO A 225 27.69 2.37 -16.15
C PRO A 225 27.32 3.66 -16.93
N LYS A 226 26.09 3.75 -17.48
CA LYS A 226 25.56 4.97 -18.11
C LYS A 226 25.40 6.13 -17.12
N ASP A 227 25.26 5.84 -15.82
CA ASP A 227 25.08 6.82 -14.75
C ASP A 227 26.41 7.47 -14.34
N PHE A 228 27.54 6.97 -14.85
CA PHE A 228 28.86 7.46 -14.47
C PHE A 228 29.28 8.66 -15.34
N VAL A 229 30.23 9.45 -14.84
CA VAL A 229 31.02 10.39 -15.66
C VAL A 229 32.27 9.68 -16.21
N LYS A 230 32.88 8.83 -15.39
CA LYS A 230 34.02 7.94 -15.71
C LYS A 230 34.28 6.97 -14.56
N VAL A 231 35.15 5.99 -14.78
CA VAL A 231 35.67 5.10 -13.73
C VAL A 231 37.13 5.45 -13.44
N LEU A 232 37.42 5.77 -12.18
CA LEU A 232 38.77 5.98 -11.65
C LEU A 232 39.43 4.64 -11.31
N THR A 233 40.76 4.62 -11.21
CA THR A 233 41.51 3.49 -10.64
C THR A 233 42.30 3.98 -9.43
N LEU A 234 41.81 3.71 -8.22
CA LEU A 234 42.39 4.19 -6.96
C LEU A 234 42.96 3.01 -6.17
N GLU A 235 44.26 3.03 -5.88
CA GLU A 235 44.95 1.94 -5.15
C GLU A 235 44.69 0.54 -5.76
N GLY A 236 44.68 0.48 -7.10
CA GLY A 236 44.39 -0.72 -7.90
C GLY A 236 42.90 -1.02 -8.14
N LYS A 237 42.00 -0.34 -7.43
CA LYS A 237 40.55 -0.65 -7.37
C LYS A 237 39.75 0.28 -8.28
N LYS A 238 38.66 -0.20 -8.87
CA LYS A 238 37.78 0.61 -9.72
C LYS A 238 36.81 1.40 -8.85
N VAL A 239 36.70 2.71 -9.11
CA VAL A 239 35.79 3.61 -8.39
C VAL A 239 34.99 4.43 -9.38
N ALA A 240 33.66 4.29 -9.37
CA ALA A 240 32.77 5.07 -10.22
C ALA A 240 32.76 6.56 -9.79
N VAL A 241 32.80 7.48 -10.75
CA VAL A 241 32.44 8.89 -10.55
C VAL A 241 30.97 9.03 -10.92
N PRO A 242 30.03 9.14 -9.98
CA PRO A 242 28.61 9.22 -10.29
C PRO A 242 28.30 10.55 -11.00
N ARG A 243 27.43 10.53 -12.02
CA ARG A 243 26.94 11.75 -12.70
C ARG A 243 25.95 12.52 -11.84
N HIS A 244 25.26 11.84 -10.93
CA HIS A 244 24.32 12.45 -9.99
C HIS A 244 24.58 11.97 -8.55
N ASN A 245 24.43 12.86 -7.58
CA ASN A 245 24.34 12.55 -6.16
C ASN A 245 22.91 12.83 -5.70
N TYR A 246 22.43 12.08 -4.71
CA TYR A 246 21.05 12.14 -4.28
C TYR A 246 20.87 12.09 -2.77
N MET A 247 19.69 12.54 -2.32
CA MET A 247 19.20 12.32 -0.96
C MET A 247 17.74 11.86 -0.99
N ALA A 248 17.37 10.90 -0.16
CA ALA A 248 15.98 10.56 0.15
C ALA A 248 15.73 10.91 1.62
N LEU A 249 14.66 11.67 1.90
CA LEU A 249 14.30 12.11 3.25
C LEU A 249 12.91 11.58 3.64
N LEU A 250 12.78 11.08 4.86
CA LEU A 250 11.50 10.71 5.48
C LEU A 250 11.36 11.39 6.84
N LYS A 251 10.37 12.27 6.94
CA LYS A 251 9.97 13.02 8.14
C LYS A 251 8.85 12.26 8.85
N VAL A 252 8.99 12.11 10.16
CA VAL A 252 7.91 11.71 11.07
C VAL A 252 7.65 12.85 12.04
N LYS A 253 6.39 13.31 12.12
CA LYS A 253 5.92 14.28 13.13
C LYS A 253 4.52 13.92 13.59
N ASN A 254 4.32 13.76 14.89
CA ASN A 254 3.05 13.40 15.54
C ASN A 254 2.41 12.11 14.96
N GLY A 255 3.22 11.16 14.48
CA GLY A 255 2.76 9.94 13.80
C GLY A 255 2.43 10.11 12.30
N THR A 256 2.44 11.33 11.77
CA THR A 256 2.30 11.61 10.34
C THR A 256 3.65 11.47 9.62
N TYR A 257 3.62 10.81 8.47
CA TYR A 257 4.77 10.60 7.59
C TYR A 257 4.75 11.58 6.40
N SER A 258 5.92 12.01 5.96
CA SER A 258 6.10 12.79 4.71
C SER A 258 7.49 12.55 4.15
N SER A 259 7.67 12.60 2.83
CA SER A 259 8.98 12.40 2.19
C SER A 259 9.28 13.42 1.11
N ILE A 260 10.57 13.53 0.75
CA ILE A 260 11.07 14.29 -0.39
C ILE A 260 12.40 13.69 -0.87
N GLY A 261 12.58 13.58 -2.19
CA GLY A 261 13.84 13.19 -2.81
C GLY A 261 14.57 14.41 -3.37
N PHE A 262 15.88 14.29 -3.53
CA PHE A 262 16.74 15.29 -4.19
C PHE A 262 17.69 14.61 -5.17
N TRP A 263 17.78 15.13 -6.39
CA TRP A 263 18.61 14.61 -7.48
C TRP A 263 19.49 15.71 -8.09
N LEU A 264 20.79 15.70 -7.81
CA LEU A 264 21.73 16.76 -8.18
C LEU A 264 22.87 16.23 -9.06
N GLU A 265 23.24 16.98 -10.09
CA GLU A 265 24.32 16.63 -11.02
C GLU A 265 25.70 16.96 -10.42
N ASN A 266 26.66 16.04 -10.55
CA ASN A 266 27.99 16.11 -9.96
C ASN A 266 28.93 17.03 -10.79
N LYS A 267 28.63 18.34 -10.80
CA LYS A 267 29.36 19.35 -11.59
C LYS A 267 29.50 20.69 -10.86
N ASP A 268 30.38 21.54 -11.39
CA ASP A 268 30.33 22.96 -11.03
C ASP A 268 29.03 23.60 -11.54
N TYR A 269 28.37 24.34 -10.67
CA TYR A 269 27.17 25.15 -10.95
C TYR A 269 27.52 26.65 -11.13
N GLY A 270 28.81 26.99 -11.13
CA GLY A 270 29.34 28.36 -11.29
C GLY A 270 29.15 29.26 -10.07
N ARG A 271 28.42 28.81 -9.04
CA ARG A 271 28.08 29.58 -7.84
C ARG A 271 27.82 28.68 -6.63
N ALA A 272 27.78 29.28 -5.44
CA ALA A 272 27.25 28.63 -4.26
C ALA A 272 25.73 28.40 -4.36
N GLY A 273 25.28 27.23 -3.89
CA GLY A 273 23.86 26.93 -3.77
C GLY A 273 23.21 27.72 -2.63
N LYS A 274 21.93 28.04 -2.77
CA LYS A 274 21.09 28.59 -1.70
C LYS A 274 20.00 27.60 -1.30
N LYS A 275 19.34 27.76 -0.15
CA LYS A 275 18.25 26.86 0.27
C LYS A 275 17.10 26.86 -0.75
N GLU A 276 16.81 28.04 -1.30
CA GLU A 276 15.78 28.26 -2.33
C GLU A 276 16.13 27.67 -3.71
N ASP A 277 17.40 27.35 -3.97
CA ASP A 277 17.79 26.63 -5.20
C ASP A 277 17.43 25.13 -5.13
N MET A 278 17.30 24.56 -3.93
CA MET A 278 17.10 23.11 -3.73
C MET A 278 15.76 22.61 -4.28
N VAL A 279 14.75 23.48 -4.32
CA VAL A 279 13.43 23.25 -4.97
C VAL A 279 13.58 22.62 -6.36
N LYS A 280 14.58 23.10 -7.13
CA LYS A 280 14.77 22.77 -8.55
C LYS A 280 15.40 21.40 -8.78
N HIS A 281 15.79 20.72 -7.71
CA HIS A 281 16.39 19.40 -7.70
C HIS A 281 15.53 18.42 -6.89
N ALA A 282 14.36 18.87 -6.39
CA ALA A 282 13.45 18.05 -5.60
C ALA A 282 12.61 17.12 -6.50
N VAL A 283 12.49 15.87 -6.08
CA VAL A 283 11.76 14.80 -6.77
C VAL A 283 10.89 14.03 -5.78
N THR A 284 9.89 13.31 -6.30
CA THR A 284 9.18 12.28 -5.53
C THR A 284 10.13 11.12 -5.23
N ILE A 285 9.89 10.36 -4.15
CA ILE A 285 10.76 9.21 -3.86
C ILE A 285 10.62 8.16 -4.95
N ALA A 286 9.41 7.84 -5.41
CA ALA A 286 9.19 6.89 -6.51
C ALA A 286 9.99 7.24 -7.78
N LYS A 287 10.17 8.54 -8.09
CA LYS A 287 11.04 8.97 -9.20
C LYS A 287 12.52 8.82 -8.87
N LEU A 288 12.91 8.97 -7.62
CA LEU A 288 14.28 8.74 -7.17
C LEU A 288 14.65 7.25 -7.19
N GLU A 289 13.71 6.36 -6.89
CA GLU A 289 13.86 4.90 -7.01
C GLU A 289 14.06 4.50 -8.48
N GLU A 290 13.20 4.99 -9.39
CA GLU A 290 13.34 4.81 -10.84
C GLU A 290 14.73 5.25 -11.35
N LEU A 291 15.27 6.35 -10.79
CA LEU A 291 16.58 6.91 -11.14
C LEU A 291 17.78 6.20 -10.48
N THR A 292 17.57 5.32 -9.48
CA THR A 292 18.65 4.69 -8.70
C THR A 292 18.63 3.17 -8.66
N GLY A 293 17.49 2.53 -8.95
CA GLY A 293 17.31 1.08 -8.77
C GLY A 293 17.39 0.63 -7.32
N ILE A 294 16.99 1.50 -6.38
CA ILE A 294 16.97 1.25 -4.94
C ILE A 294 15.56 1.60 -4.46
N ASN A 295 14.87 0.70 -3.75
CA ASN A 295 13.68 1.08 -2.98
C ASN A 295 14.13 1.78 -1.69
N PHE A 296 13.56 2.96 -1.39
CA PHE A 296 13.79 3.69 -0.15
C PHE A 296 12.59 3.57 0.79
N PHE A 297 12.85 3.39 2.09
CA PHE A 297 11.81 3.33 3.14
C PHE A 297 10.91 2.08 3.15
N HIS A 298 11.22 1.04 2.36
CA HIS A 298 10.59 -0.30 2.29
C HIS A 298 10.19 -1.02 3.60
N ASN A 299 10.64 -0.52 4.76
CA ASN A 299 10.25 -1.02 6.09
C ASN A 299 8.98 -0.32 6.62
N LEU A 300 8.40 0.60 5.85
CA LEU A 300 7.02 1.05 6.02
C LEU A 300 6.05 -0.02 5.47
N PRO A 301 4.80 -0.09 5.97
CA PRO A 301 3.76 -0.86 5.30
C PRO A 301 3.46 -0.29 3.90
N ASP A 302 3.26 -1.16 2.90
CA ASP A 302 3.04 -0.83 1.48
C ASP A 302 2.15 0.39 1.20
N ALA A 303 1.02 0.48 1.90
CA ALA A 303 0.04 1.55 1.69
C ALA A 303 0.49 2.91 2.27
N ILE A 304 1.46 2.91 3.18
CA ILE A 304 2.10 4.12 3.71
C ILE A 304 3.29 4.49 2.81
N GLU A 305 4.16 3.52 2.50
CA GLU A 305 5.26 3.55 1.51
C GLU A 305 4.81 4.26 0.22
N LYS A 306 4.01 3.57 -0.60
CA LYS A 306 3.52 4.04 -1.91
C LYS A 306 2.82 5.40 -1.85
N ARG A 307 2.13 5.70 -0.74
CA ARG A 307 1.45 7.00 -0.53
C ARG A 307 2.46 8.13 -0.37
N ILE A 308 3.46 7.99 0.51
CA ILE A 308 4.44 9.05 0.76
C ILE A 308 5.42 9.20 -0.41
N GLU A 309 5.74 8.13 -1.13
CA GLU A 309 6.69 8.18 -2.24
C GLU A 309 6.12 8.84 -3.49
N SER A 310 4.79 8.80 -3.68
CA SER A 310 4.11 9.32 -4.87
C SER A 310 4.13 10.86 -5.00
N TYR A 311 4.37 11.59 -3.92
CA TYR A 311 4.18 13.05 -3.86
C TYR A 311 5.13 13.74 -2.88
N TYR A 312 5.44 15.02 -3.12
CA TYR A 312 6.05 15.91 -2.13
C TYR A 312 5.50 17.34 -2.27
N SER A 313 5.47 18.08 -1.16
CA SER A 313 5.24 19.52 -1.12
C SER A 313 6.48 20.18 -0.52
N PHE A 314 7.21 21.01 -1.29
CA PHE A 314 8.45 21.62 -0.78
C PHE A 314 8.21 22.57 0.40
N ALA A 315 7.02 23.18 0.52
CA ALA A 315 6.67 24.06 1.64
C ALA A 315 6.81 23.34 2.99
N ASP A 316 6.37 22.08 3.05
CA ASP A 316 6.39 21.18 4.21
C ASP A 316 7.81 20.81 4.67
N TRP A 317 8.81 21.16 3.85
CA TRP A 317 10.25 20.96 4.01
C TRP A 317 11.03 22.29 4.14
N THR A 318 10.34 23.41 4.35
CA THR A 318 10.96 24.69 4.70
C THR A 318 10.90 24.96 6.20
N LEU A 319 11.93 25.64 6.73
CA LEU A 319 11.82 26.33 8.01
C LEU A 319 11.13 27.67 7.76
N GLY A 320 10.01 27.91 8.45
CA GLY A 320 9.30 29.19 8.39
C GLY A 320 10.21 30.35 8.82
N SER A 321 10.08 31.49 8.13
CA SER A 321 10.94 32.66 8.34
C SER A 321 10.59 33.42 9.64
N GLY A 322 11.06 32.90 10.78
CA GLY A 322 10.93 33.56 12.09
C GLY A 322 11.98 33.06 13.08
N GLY A 323 12.57 33.98 13.85
CA GLY A 323 13.55 33.69 14.90
C GLY A 323 15.01 33.76 14.45
N SER A 324 15.62 34.95 14.53
CA SER A 324 17.07 35.11 14.44
C SER A 324 17.74 34.69 15.76
N GLY A 325 18.29 33.47 15.81
CA GLY A 325 19.12 32.99 16.91
C GLY A 325 20.57 32.86 16.50
N GLU A 326 21.44 33.75 16.99
CA GLU A 326 22.89 33.66 16.75
C GLU A 326 23.54 32.54 17.58
N PRO A 327 24.34 31.65 16.98
CA PRO A 327 25.35 30.87 17.70
C PRO A 327 26.67 31.66 17.69
N GLY A 328 26.91 32.45 18.74
CA GLY A 328 28.17 33.18 18.90
C GLY A 328 29.40 32.24 18.95
N GLY A 329 30.45 32.58 18.20
CA GLY A 329 31.66 31.76 18.12
C GLY A 329 32.74 32.39 17.25
N SER A 330 33.64 33.15 17.86
CA SER A 330 34.78 33.81 17.22
C SER A 330 35.79 32.82 16.62
N GLU A 331 36.35 33.14 15.46
CA GLU A 331 37.72 32.74 15.07
C GLU A 331 38.31 33.84 14.17
N ASP A 332 39.39 34.47 14.64
CA ASP A 332 40.14 35.55 13.99
C ASP A 332 41.12 34.95 12.96
N PRO A 333 41.23 35.53 11.75
CA PRO A 333 42.58 35.95 11.33
C PRO A 333 42.59 37.24 10.50
N GLY A 334 43.18 38.31 11.04
CA GLY A 334 43.45 39.56 10.31
C GLY A 334 44.60 39.49 9.27
N GLY A 335 44.71 40.52 8.42
CA GLY A 335 45.86 40.62 7.49
C GLY A 335 45.78 41.63 6.33
N SER A 336 45.70 42.94 6.60
CA SER A 336 45.82 44.06 5.62
C SER A 336 44.73 44.15 4.53
N GLY A 337 44.44 45.29 3.90
CA GLY A 337 44.89 46.68 4.06
C GLY A 337 44.48 47.50 2.81
N GLY A 338 44.34 48.83 2.91
CA GLY A 338 44.07 49.68 1.73
C GLY A 338 42.95 50.72 1.89
N THR A 339 43.35 51.89 2.36
CA THR A 339 42.69 53.20 2.35
C THR A 339 41.74 53.56 1.17
N GLY A 340 40.67 54.29 1.51
CA GLY A 340 40.27 55.53 0.78
C GLY A 340 38.96 55.52 -0.03
N GLY A 341 38.20 56.62 0.03
CA GLY A 341 37.05 56.86 -0.85
C GLY A 341 35.84 57.56 -0.19
N SER A 342 35.93 58.85 0.10
CA SER A 342 34.79 59.68 0.53
C SER A 342 33.96 60.23 -0.64
N GLY A 343 32.64 60.35 -0.49
CA GLY A 343 31.77 61.01 -1.46
C GLY A 343 30.45 61.49 -0.84
N GLU A 344 30.30 62.82 -0.71
CA GLU A 344 29.10 63.48 -0.17
C GLU A 344 28.20 64.08 -1.27
N SER A 345 27.15 64.80 -0.85
CA SER A 345 26.13 65.56 -1.62
C SER A 345 25.07 64.70 -2.34
N GLY A 346 23.80 65.10 -2.44
CA GLY A 346 23.02 66.24 -1.88
C GLY A 346 21.60 66.21 -2.48
N GLY A 347 20.55 66.92 -2.05
CA GLY A 347 20.33 67.84 -0.92
C GLY A 347 19.09 68.72 -1.19
N SER A 348 18.14 68.85 -0.23
CA SER A 348 16.85 69.62 -0.32
C SER A 348 15.84 69.13 -1.41
N GLY A 349 14.52 69.37 -1.39
CA GLY A 349 13.55 70.04 -0.48
C GLY A 349 12.19 70.15 -1.23
N GLY A 350 11.01 70.43 -0.64
CA GLY A 350 10.58 70.59 0.75
C GLY A 350 9.05 70.88 0.88
N THR A 351 8.56 70.92 2.13
CA THR A 351 7.41 71.71 2.67
C THR A 351 5.97 71.60 2.12
N GLY A 352 5.03 71.19 3.00
CA GLY A 352 3.62 71.64 3.07
C GLY A 352 2.54 70.75 2.41
N GLY A 353 1.37 70.48 3.01
CA GLY A 353 0.89 70.74 4.39
C GLY A 353 -0.63 70.55 4.56
N THR A 354 -1.10 70.19 5.78
CA THR A 354 -2.52 70.14 6.27
C THR A 354 -3.55 69.24 5.53
N GLY A 355 -4.54 68.61 6.17
CA GLY A 355 -4.84 68.45 7.61
C GLY A 355 -6.31 68.00 7.86
N GLY A 356 -6.55 67.04 8.77
CA GLY A 356 -7.88 66.49 9.10
C GLY A 356 -8.39 65.42 8.12
N THR A 357 -9.25 64.45 8.51
CA THR A 357 -9.92 64.17 9.80
C THR A 357 -9.92 62.67 10.11
N GLU A 358 -9.99 62.30 11.39
CA GLU A 358 -10.19 60.91 11.84
C GLU A 358 -11.69 60.60 12.04
N GLU A 359 -12.11 59.37 11.73
CA GLU A 359 -13.08 58.61 12.52
C GLU A 359 -12.84 57.09 12.34
N PRO A 360 -13.25 56.21 13.27
CA PRO A 360 -12.64 54.89 13.45
C PRO A 360 -13.40 53.73 12.78
N GLY A 361 -12.66 52.68 12.36
CA GLY A 361 -13.30 51.43 11.93
C GLY A 361 -12.34 50.26 11.64
N GLY A 362 -12.44 49.20 12.45
CA GLY A 362 -12.10 47.81 12.08
C GLY A 362 -10.64 47.49 11.68
N SER A 363 -9.82 47.06 12.64
CA SER A 363 -8.52 46.45 12.37
C SER A 363 -8.64 45.01 11.81
N GLY A 364 -9.06 44.89 10.56
CA GLY A 364 -8.74 43.72 9.75
C GLY A 364 -7.24 43.68 9.46
N GLY A 365 -6.60 42.52 9.68
CA GLY A 365 -5.16 42.36 9.50
C GLY A 365 -4.75 42.23 8.03
N ASP A 366 -4.69 43.33 7.29
CA ASP A 366 -4.14 43.35 5.92
C ASP A 366 -2.63 43.10 5.94
N GLU A 367 -2.22 41.84 5.82
CA GLU A 367 -0.82 41.48 5.55
C GLU A 367 -0.37 42.09 4.22
N THR A 368 0.67 42.91 4.26
CA THR A 368 1.14 43.66 3.09
C THR A 368 1.66 42.71 1.99
N PRO A 369 1.14 42.75 0.75
CA PRO A 369 1.54 41.80 -0.29
C PRO A 369 3.04 41.85 -0.62
N PRO A 370 3.71 40.69 -0.75
CA PRO A 370 5.15 40.63 -0.99
C PRO A 370 5.51 41.14 -2.39
N HIS A 371 6.61 41.89 -2.49
CA HIS A 371 6.90 42.74 -3.65
C HIS A 371 7.43 42.02 -4.91
N SER A 372 7.27 40.70 -5.02
CA SER A 372 7.58 39.96 -6.25
C SER A 372 6.89 38.59 -6.29
N ILE A 373 6.62 38.09 -7.50
CA ILE A 373 6.09 36.73 -7.73
C ILE A 373 7.04 35.64 -7.17
N ALA A 374 8.34 35.94 -7.08
CA ALA A 374 9.34 35.05 -6.49
C ALA A 374 9.18 34.88 -4.98
N ALA A 375 8.69 35.90 -4.28
CA ALA A 375 8.39 35.85 -2.85
C ALA A 375 7.03 35.17 -2.54
N LEU A 376 6.23 34.86 -3.57
CA LEU A 376 5.04 34.02 -3.48
C LEU A 376 5.33 32.52 -3.71
N ASN A 377 6.60 32.13 -3.88
CA ASN A 377 6.98 30.73 -4.03
C ASN A 377 6.60 29.89 -2.80
N GLY A 378 5.90 28.77 -3.02
CA GLY A 378 5.34 27.91 -1.97
C GLY A 378 4.15 28.51 -1.23
N LYS A 379 3.61 29.66 -1.66
CA LYS A 379 2.48 30.34 -0.99
C LYS A 379 1.15 30.02 -1.67
N LYS A 380 0.13 29.74 -0.84
CA LYS A 380 -1.29 29.83 -1.21
C LYS A 380 -1.61 31.26 -1.66
N VAL A 381 -2.15 31.41 -2.86
CA VAL A 381 -2.62 32.64 -3.49
C VAL A 381 -4.01 32.45 -4.09
N PHE A 382 -4.74 33.54 -4.25
CA PHE A 382 -5.88 33.62 -5.17
C PHE A 382 -5.42 34.24 -6.49
N VAL A 383 -6.12 33.92 -7.58
CA VAL A 383 -5.94 34.59 -8.88
C VAL A 383 -7.30 35.14 -9.30
N VAL A 384 -7.45 36.46 -9.35
CA VAL A 384 -8.75 37.15 -9.47
C VAL A 384 -8.76 38.14 -10.62
N ASN A 385 -9.79 38.11 -11.46
CA ASN A 385 -10.07 39.13 -12.46
C ASN A 385 -10.93 40.25 -11.84
N ASN A 386 -10.39 41.46 -11.75
CA ASN A 386 -11.15 42.66 -11.40
C ASN A 386 -11.76 43.24 -12.69
N SER A 387 -13.03 42.95 -12.95
CA SER A 387 -13.78 43.49 -14.10
C SER A 387 -14.71 44.65 -13.68
N ASN A 388 -15.30 45.34 -14.66
CA ASN A 388 -16.36 46.33 -14.38
C ASN A 388 -17.69 45.71 -13.92
N TYR A 389 -17.81 44.37 -13.94
CA TYR A 389 -19.01 43.62 -13.58
C TYR A 389 -18.87 42.84 -12.27
N GLY A 390 -17.65 42.65 -11.75
CA GLY A 390 -17.40 41.93 -10.50
C GLY A 390 -15.96 41.45 -10.36
N GLN A 391 -15.74 40.64 -9.31
CA GLN A 391 -14.52 39.86 -9.14
C GLN A 391 -14.77 38.41 -9.55
N HIS A 392 -13.92 37.88 -10.42
CA HIS A 392 -14.01 36.51 -10.93
C HIS A 392 -12.75 35.74 -10.56
N TYR A 393 -12.88 34.72 -9.71
CA TYR A 393 -11.74 33.98 -9.16
C TYR A 393 -11.45 32.70 -9.95
N LEU A 394 -10.18 32.40 -10.18
CA LEU A 394 -9.76 31.12 -10.73
C LEU A 394 -10.12 29.98 -9.77
N THR A 395 -10.62 28.87 -10.32
CA THR A 395 -10.91 27.61 -9.61
C THR A 395 -10.83 26.44 -10.61
N LEU A 396 -11.10 25.22 -10.16
CA LEU A 396 -11.31 24.06 -11.03
C LEU A 396 -12.79 23.66 -11.06
N ASN A 397 -13.33 23.30 -12.23
CA ASN A 397 -14.67 22.73 -12.31
C ASN A 397 -14.72 21.25 -11.82
N ALA A 398 -15.85 20.58 -12.01
CA ALA A 398 -16.05 19.17 -11.62
C ALA A 398 -15.20 18.17 -12.43
N LYS A 399 -14.70 18.56 -13.60
CA LYS A 399 -13.75 17.78 -14.43
C LYS A 399 -12.28 18.11 -14.14
N TYR A 400 -12.02 18.95 -13.13
CA TYR A 400 -10.69 19.49 -12.80
C TYR A 400 -10.11 20.43 -13.89
N GLU A 401 -10.95 20.97 -14.78
CA GLU A 401 -10.56 21.96 -15.79
C GLU A 401 -10.56 23.38 -15.17
N PRO A 402 -9.60 24.26 -15.48
CA PRO A 402 -9.58 25.64 -14.96
C PRO A 402 -10.77 26.46 -15.47
N VAL A 403 -11.44 27.15 -14.55
CA VAL A 403 -12.54 28.09 -14.85
C VAL A 403 -12.42 29.36 -13.98
N ALA A 404 -13.00 30.46 -14.44
CA ALA A 404 -13.28 31.62 -13.59
C ALA A 404 -14.67 31.46 -12.95
N GLN A 405 -14.81 31.87 -11.69
CA GLN A 405 -16.06 31.83 -10.94
C GLN A 405 -16.35 33.19 -10.30
N ASP A 406 -17.52 33.73 -10.61
CA ASP A 406 -18.06 34.98 -10.07
C ASP A 406 -18.41 34.79 -8.59
N LEU A 407 -17.74 35.53 -7.70
CA LEU A 407 -17.91 35.40 -6.24
C LEU A 407 -17.67 36.74 -5.55
N ASP A 408 -18.50 37.07 -4.55
CA ASP A 408 -18.29 38.24 -3.68
C ASP A 408 -17.02 38.11 -2.83
N LYS A 409 -16.63 36.87 -2.48
CA LYS A 409 -15.41 36.53 -1.72
C LYS A 409 -14.89 35.14 -2.12
N PRO A 410 -13.57 34.92 -2.17
CA PRO A 410 -13.00 33.61 -2.46
C PRO A 410 -13.01 32.71 -1.22
N GLY A 411 -13.09 31.40 -1.45
CA GLY A 411 -12.93 30.36 -0.43
C GLY A 411 -11.78 29.41 -0.78
N ALA A 412 -11.75 28.26 -0.09
CA ALA A 412 -10.73 27.24 -0.29
C ALA A 412 -10.60 26.76 -1.75
N GLU A 413 -11.72 26.64 -2.46
CA GLU A 413 -11.81 26.24 -3.88
C GLU A 413 -11.19 27.24 -4.87
N GLN A 414 -10.84 28.44 -4.44
CA GLN A 414 -10.18 29.45 -5.28
C GLN A 414 -8.68 29.55 -5.00
N ALA A 415 -8.17 28.82 -3.99
CA ALA A 415 -6.79 28.89 -3.57
C ALA A 415 -5.88 27.98 -4.41
N PHE A 416 -4.72 28.51 -4.81
CA PHE A 416 -3.66 27.77 -5.50
C PHE A 416 -2.32 27.97 -4.78
N ILE A 417 -1.50 26.93 -4.69
CA ILE A 417 -0.10 27.06 -4.29
C ILE A 417 0.70 27.49 -5.51
N LEU A 418 1.42 28.61 -5.41
CA LEU A 418 2.28 29.12 -6.47
C LEU A 418 3.71 28.58 -6.32
N ASN A 419 4.20 27.87 -7.33
CA ASN A 419 5.55 27.31 -7.38
C ASN A 419 6.37 28.06 -8.45
N TYR A 420 7.35 28.87 -8.05
CA TYR A 420 8.12 29.75 -8.94
C TYR A 420 9.55 29.25 -9.18
N ASP A 421 9.89 29.02 -10.44
CA ASP A 421 11.24 28.69 -10.87
C ASP A 421 12.05 29.96 -11.20
N THR A 422 12.88 30.35 -10.23
CA THR A 422 13.88 31.42 -10.32
C THR A 422 14.97 31.21 -11.40
N LYS A 423 15.11 30.04 -12.05
CA LYS A 423 16.02 29.88 -13.22
C LYS A 423 15.38 30.33 -14.52
N ASN A 424 14.11 29.98 -14.74
CA ASN A 424 13.43 30.19 -16.02
C ASN A 424 12.45 31.39 -16.02
N ASN A 425 12.29 32.07 -14.88
CA ASN A 425 11.29 33.13 -14.67
C ASN A 425 9.85 32.65 -15.00
N ARG A 426 9.49 31.49 -14.44
CA ARG A 426 8.20 30.82 -14.64
C ARG A 426 7.55 30.51 -13.30
N PHE A 427 6.23 30.42 -13.26
CA PHE A 427 5.53 29.77 -12.16
C PHE A 427 4.55 28.71 -12.69
N ALA A 428 4.29 27.73 -11.84
CA ALA A 428 3.16 26.83 -11.94
C ALA A 428 2.19 27.10 -10.79
N LEU A 429 0.91 26.81 -11.00
CA LEU A 429 -0.14 26.87 -9.99
C LEU A 429 -0.64 25.46 -9.71
N VAL A 430 -0.75 25.10 -8.43
CA VAL A 430 -1.28 23.81 -7.97
C VAL A 430 -2.54 24.08 -7.16
N HIS A 431 -3.67 23.50 -7.53
CA HIS A 431 -4.94 23.77 -6.86
C HIS A 431 -4.89 23.27 -5.40
N ALA A 432 -5.10 24.16 -4.43
CA ALA A 432 -4.78 23.88 -3.04
C ALA A 432 -5.69 22.81 -2.42
N VAL A 433 -6.94 22.70 -2.88
CA VAL A 433 -7.87 21.65 -2.44
C VAL A 433 -7.44 20.30 -3.00
N THR A 434 -7.35 20.18 -4.33
CA THR A 434 -7.20 18.87 -5.01
C THR A 434 -5.75 18.41 -5.20
N ALA A 435 -4.76 19.27 -4.92
CA ALA A 435 -3.33 19.08 -5.22
C ALA A 435 -2.98 18.86 -6.72
N ARG A 436 -3.95 18.98 -7.64
CA ARG A 436 -3.69 18.85 -9.08
C ARG A 436 -2.95 20.10 -9.59
N PRO A 437 -1.80 19.95 -10.29
CA PRO A 437 -1.17 21.06 -10.99
C PRO A 437 -2.05 21.50 -12.18
N LEU A 438 -1.96 22.77 -12.56
CA LEU A 438 -2.60 23.29 -13.77
C LEU A 438 -1.83 22.87 -15.04
N THR A 439 -1.93 21.59 -15.38
CA THR A 439 -1.47 20.97 -16.63
C THR A 439 -2.67 20.67 -17.51
N LEU A 440 -2.75 21.27 -18.71
CA LEU A 440 -3.81 20.99 -19.68
C LEU A 440 -3.62 19.63 -20.38
N ALA A 441 -4.69 19.18 -21.03
CA ALA A 441 -4.85 17.83 -21.57
C ALA A 441 -3.86 17.45 -22.70
N THR A 442 -3.77 16.15 -22.95
CA THR A 442 -2.94 15.51 -23.97
C THR A 442 -3.34 15.91 -25.40
N GLU A 443 -2.48 15.57 -26.36
CA GLU A 443 -2.42 16.07 -27.74
C GLU A 443 -3.76 16.35 -28.47
N GLY A 444 -3.79 17.47 -29.20
CA GLY A 444 -4.89 17.86 -30.08
C GLY A 444 -5.51 19.22 -29.73
N LYS A 445 -5.53 19.61 -28.45
CA LYS A 445 -6.02 20.93 -28.00
C LYS A 445 -5.23 21.49 -26.80
N TYR A 446 -4.47 22.55 -27.07
CA TYR A 446 -3.97 23.57 -26.12
C TYR A 446 -3.30 23.06 -24.83
N ALA A 447 -2.00 22.76 -24.88
CA ALA A 447 -1.20 22.55 -23.68
C ALA A 447 -0.75 23.89 -23.05
N LEU A 448 -0.91 24.05 -21.74
CA LEU A 448 -0.37 25.18 -20.97
C LEU A 448 1.14 24.95 -20.75
N SER A 449 1.97 25.46 -21.68
CA SER A 449 3.42 25.41 -21.56
C SER A 449 4.05 26.78 -21.83
N THR A 450 4.90 27.24 -20.91
CA THR A 450 5.67 28.47 -21.07
C THR A 450 6.98 28.19 -21.81
N GLY A 451 6.87 27.85 -23.10
CA GLY A 451 8.02 27.67 -23.99
C GLY A 451 8.71 29.00 -24.31
N VAL A 452 10.04 29.00 -24.47
CA VAL A 452 10.80 30.18 -24.90
C VAL A 452 10.99 30.13 -26.41
N VAL A 453 10.22 30.94 -27.14
CA VAL A 453 10.49 31.31 -28.54
C VAL A 453 10.18 32.80 -28.71
N GLY A 454 11.23 33.64 -28.82
CA GLY A 454 11.12 35.03 -29.29
C GLY A 454 10.31 36.01 -28.43
N THR A 455 10.81 36.38 -27.25
CA THR A 455 10.40 37.56 -26.42
C THR A 455 8.91 37.69 -26.01
N ASN A 456 8.04 36.80 -26.47
CA ASN A 456 6.58 36.95 -26.42
C ASN A 456 5.95 35.65 -25.90
N PHE A 457 5.16 35.74 -24.83
CA PHE A 457 4.18 34.72 -24.49
C PHE A 457 2.85 35.13 -25.14
N THR A 458 2.19 34.26 -25.89
CA THR A 458 0.85 34.56 -26.44
C THR A 458 -0.09 33.41 -26.09
N PHE A 459 -1.38 33.69 -26.21
CA PHE A 459 -2.33 33.33 -25.16
C PHE A 459 -3.69 33.00 -25.83
N GLU A 460 -3.64 32.21 -26.92
CA GLU A 460 -4.69 32.05 -27.95
C GLU A 460 -5.50 30.74 -27.86
N THR A 461 -6.66 30.75 -28.55
CA THR A 461 -7.43 29.57 -28.94
C THR A 461 -8.10 29.81 -30.31
N THR A 462 -8.66 28.76 -30.91
CA THR A 462 -9.51 28.87 -32.11
C THR A 462 -10.92 28.31 -31.88
N THR A 463 -11.89 28.94 -32.55
CA THR A 463 -13.33 28.62 -32.67
C THR A 463 -14.19 28.62 -31.39
N LYS A 464 -15.05 29.66 -31.28
CA LYS A 464 -16.43 29.68 -30.73
C LYS A 464 -16.76 28.55 -29.72
N ASP A 465 -16.82 28.75 -28.41
CA ASP A 465 -17.31 29.92 -27.68
C ASP A 465 -16.74 30.01 -26.23
N HIS A 466 -16.86 31.19 -25.63
CA HIS A 466 -16.75 31.50 -24.19
C HIS A 466 -15.78 30.68 -23.30
N PHE A 467 -14.46 30.89 -23.45
CA PHE A 467 -13.59 31.47 -22.39
C PHE A 467 -12.12 31.30 -22.78
N HIS A 468 -11.47 32.40 -23.15
CA HIS A 468 -10.11 32.37 -23.69
C HIS A 468 -9.19 33.30 -22.90
N GLY A 469 -9.28 33.17 -21.57
CA GLY A 469 -8.30 33.65 -20.61
C GLY A 469 -7.00 32.83 -20.66
N GLY A 470 -6.40 32.78 -21.85
CA GLY A 470 -4.96 32.67 -21.96
C GLY A 470 -4.04 33.86 -21.24
N ILE A 471 -1.83 33.97 -20.50
CA ILE A 471 -0.79 34.75 -19.67
C ILE A 471 0.49 35.15 -20.43
N ARG A 472 1.16 36.22 -19.93
CA ARG A 472 2.42 36.75 -20.45
C ARG A 472 3.22 37.54 -19.39
N ALA A 473 4.55 37.44 -19.45
CA ALA A 473 5.48 38.44 -18.92
C ALA A 473 6.19 39.16 -20.10
N VAL A 474 6.62 40.41 -19.92
CA VAL A 474 7.35 41.17 -20.95
C VAL A 474 8.50 41.95 -20.31
N GLU A 475 9.71 41.81 -20.85
CA GLU A 475 10.80 42.74 -20.57
C GLU A 475 10.80 43.88 -21.59
N SER A 476 10.49 45.08 -21.14
CA SER A 476 11.22 46.29 -21.57
C SER A 476 10.92 47.47 -20.64
N SER A 477 11.90 48.36 -20.54
CA SER A 477 11.99 49.45 -19.57
C SER A 477 10.79 50.42 -19.51
N ARG A 478 9.97 50.31 -18.44
CA ARG A 478 9.62 51.42 -17.50
C ARG A 478 8.62 50.97 -16.41
N THR A 479 9.14 50.81 -15.18
CA THR A 479 8.49 50.73 -13.84
C THR A 479 7.26 49.83 -13.57
N ASP A 480 6.54 49.31 -14.55
CA ASP A 480 5.12 48.96 -14.40
C ASP A 480 4.78 47.53 -15.00
N ASN A 481 4.04 46.59 -14.32
CA ASN A 481 3.58 45.21 -14.78
C ASN A 481 2.09 44.76 -14.38
N TYR A 482 1.02 44.96 -15.21
CA TYR A 482 -0.41 44.49 -15.07
C TYR A 482 -0.76 43.24 -15.95
N LEU A 483 -2.05 42.84 -15.98
CA LEU A 483 -2.71 41.98 -16.99
C LEU A 483 -4.02 42.61 -17.56
N ASN A 484 -4.50 42.21 -18.75
CA ASN A 484 -5.78 42.65 -19.37
C ASN A 484 -6.43 41.50 -20.20
N VAL A 485 -7.76 41.48 -20.34
CA VAL A 485 -8.53 40.56 -21.20
C VAL A 485 -9.70 41.27 -21.91
N GLU A 486 -9.46 41.85 -23.10
CA GLU A 486 -10.47 41.99 -24.16
C GLU A 486 -9.84 42.26 -25.55
N LYS A 487 -10.67 42.39 -26.60
CA LYS A 487 -10.29 42.24 -28.02
C LYS A 487 -10.42 43.54 -28.83
N THR A 488 -9.49 43.76 -29.78
CA THR A 488 -9.50 44.79 -30.86
C THR A 488 -9.53 46.26 -30.42
N THR A 489 -8.75 47.19 -30.99
CA THR A 489 -7.75 47.12 -32.08
C THR A 489 -6.34 47.46 -31.58
N GLY A 490 -5.31 47.19 -32.38
CA GLY A 490 -3.92 47.20 -31.92
C GLY A 490 -3.33 48.58 -31.62
N GLU A 491 -3.19 48.90 -30.33
CA GLU A 491 -2.09 49.68 -29.75
C GLU A 491 -1.61 48.95 -28.49
N GLU A 492 -0.30 48.90 -28.24
CA GLU A 492 0.25 48.16 -27.11
C GLU A 492 0.07 48.93 -25.80
N VAL A 493 -0.61 48.31 -24.83
CA VAL A 493 -0.74 48.87 -23.48
C VAL A 493 0.03 47.99 -22.51
N ALA A 494 1.02 48.64 -21.89
CA ALA A 494 1.69 48.15 -20.71
C ALA A 494 0.72 48.19 -19.49
N LEU A 495 1.21 48.61 -18.33
CA LEU A 495 1.16 47.70 -17.20
C LEU A 495 1.21 48.50 -15.84
N LEU A 496 1.25 47.88 -14.63
CA LEU A 496 1.72 48.43 -13.33
C LEU A 496 1.90 47.36 -12.20
N LEU A 497 3.08 47.29 -11.55
CA LEU A 497 3.44 46.32 -10.48
C LEU A 497 4.19 47.03 -9.33
N GLY A 498 3.45 47.74 -8.49
CA GLY A 498 4.00 48.51 -7.37
C GLY A 498 3.04 49.58 -6.90
N LYS A 499 2.39 49.35 -5.75
CA LYS A 499 1.18 50.05 -5.26
C LYS A 499 -0.06 49.88 -6.17
N PHE A 500 -1.23 49.86 -5.53
CA PHE A 500 -2.54 49.69 -6.17
C PHE A 500 -2.97 50.95 -6.94
N ALA A 501 -2.41 51.15 -8.13
CA ALA A 501 -2.80 52.24 -9.01
C ALA A 501 -4.15 51.94 -9.69
N LYS A 502 -5.24 52.47 -9.11
CA LYS A 502 -6.60 52.33 -9.66
C LYS A 502 -6.76 53.15 -10.96
N ARG A 503 -6.23 52.66 -12.10
CA ARG A 503 -6.37 53.29 -13.42
C ARG A 503 -7.85 53.36 -13.82
N LYS A 504 -8.43 54.56 -13.66
CA LYS A 504 -9.84 54.87 -13.93
C LYS A 504 -10.18 54.70 -15.41
N GLY A 505 -10.63 53.50 -15.80
CA GLY A 505 -11.14 53.20 -17.14
C GLY A 505 -10.61 51.91 -17.80
N SER A 506 -9.64 51.21 -17.21
CA SER A 506 -9.17 49.92 -17.75
C SER A 506 -10.21 48.80 -17.57
N LYS A 507 -10.35 47.93 -18.57
CA LYS A 507 -11.16 46.70 -18.50
C LYS A 507 -10.34 45.54 -17.93
N SER A 508 -11.00 44.64 -17.19
CA SER A 508 -10.56 43.28 -16.84
C SER A 508 -9.08 43.12 -16.42
N LEU A 509 -8.71 43.66 -15.24
CA LEU A 509 -7.36 43.51 -14.68
C LEU A 509 -7.28 42.29 -13.75
N TRP A 510 -6.50 41.25 -14.09
CA TRP A 510 -6.24 40.17 -13.13
C TRP A 510 -5.11 40.51 -12.15
N GLU A 511 -5.22 39.94 -10.96
CA GLU A 511 -4.35 40.13 -9.80
C GLU A 511 -4.05 38.77 -9.13
N VAL A 512 -2.89 38.67 -8.48
CA VAL A 512 -2.53 37.54 -7.61
C VAL A 512 -2.47 38.05 -6.17
N SER A 513 -3.39 37.60 -5.32
CA SER A 513 -3.53 38.08 -3.93
C SER A 513 -3.30 36.95 -2.92
N SER A 514 -3.15 37.29 -1.63
CA SER A 514 -2.83 36.32 -0.58
C SER A 514 -4.01 35.39 -0.26
N ALA A 515 -3.77 34.08 -0.28
CA ALA A 515 -4.69 33.07 0.27
C ALA A 515 -4.09 32.36 1.50
N GLN A 516 -3.21 33.03 2.26
CA GLN A 516 -2.61 32.44 3.47
C GLN A 516 -3.66 32.12 4.55
N SER A 517 -4.71 32.94 4.63
CA SER A 517 -5.84 32.85 5.55
C SER A 517 -6.71 31.59 5.40
N ILE A 518 -6.71 30.95 4.23
CA ILE A 518 -7.39 29.66 4.01
C ILE A 518 -6.67 28.58 4.83
N SER A 519 -7.29 28.08 5.89
CA SER A 519 -6.69 27.06 6.76
C SER A 519 -6.66 25.67 6.10
N GLU A 520 -5.91 24.74 6.68
CA GLU A 520 -5.94 23.34 6.25
C GLU A 520 -7.31 22.69 6.50
N ALA A 521 -8.06 23.16 7.51
CA ALA A 521 -9.43 22.72 7.75
C ALA A 521 -10.38 23.18 6.63
N ASP A 522 -10.23 24.41 6.13
CA ASP A 522 -11.02 24.92 4.99
C ASP A 522 -10.73 24.12 3.70
N LEU A 523 -9.44 23.82 3.45
CA LEU A 523 -9.04 22.94 2.34
C LEU A 523 -9.60 21.53 2.51
N THR A 524 -9.61 20.98 3.73
CA THR A 524 -10.17 19.65 4.03
C THR A 524 -11.69 19.63 3.82
N ALA A 525 -12.40 20.66 4.26
CA ALA A 525 -13.85 20.77 4.08
C ALA A 525 -14.23 20.87 2.59
N ALA A 526 -13.48 21.64 1.80
CA ALA A 526 -13.66 21.71 0.35
C ALA A 526 -13.34 20.37 -0.35
N ALA A 527 -12.24 19.71 0.02
CA ALA A 527 -11.86 18.42 -0.55
C ALA A 527 -12.90 17.32 -0.21
N ARG A 528 -13.45 17.36 1.01
CA ARG A 528 -14.59 16.55 1.42
C ARG A 528 -15.83 16.83 0.57
N ALA A 529 -16.22 18.09 0.41
CA ALA A 529 -17.39 18.46 -0.39
C ALA A 529 -17.26 18.00 -1.86
N ARG A 530 -16.06 18.07 -2.45
CA ARG A 530 -15.80 17.49 -3.78
C ARG A 530 -15.94 15.97 -3.80
N PHE A 531 -15.47 15.26 -2.77
CA PHE A 531 -15.59 13.80 -2.67
C PHE A 531 -17.05 13.36 -2.48
N GLU A 532 -17.82 14.06 -1.64
CA GLU A 532 -19.26 13.83 -1.42
C GLU A 532 -20.10 14.16 -2.67
N ALA A 533 -19.58 14.97 -3.59
CA ALA A 533 -20.19 15.28 -4.89
C ALA A 533 -19.77 14.33 -6.03
N LEU A 534 -18.91 13.33 -5.77
CA LEU A 534 -18.64 12.26 -6.74
C LEU A 534 -19.84 11.29 -6.86
N PRO A 535 -19.94 10.51 -7.94
CA PRO A 535 -20.93 9.43 -8.02
C PRO A 535 -20.83 8.48 -6.82
N ALA A 536 -21.94 7.85 -6.44
CA ALA A 536 -21.86 6.71 -5.52
C ALA A 536 -20.99 5.60 -6.13
N ALA A 537 -20.18 4.93 -5.29
CA ALA A 537 -19.48 3.73 -5.72
C ALA A 537 -20.51 2.67 -6.19
N PRO A 538 -20.44 2.13 -7.42
CA PRO A 538 -21.54 1.34 -7.95
C PRO A 538 -21.74 0.03 -7.17
N GLU A 539 -22.97 -0.45 -7.12
CA GLU A 539 -23.31 -1.75 -6.55
C GLU A 539 -23.62 -2.71 -7.70
N SER A 540 -22.77 -3.73 -7.87
CA SER A 540 -22.91 -4.74 -8.92
C SER A 540 -22.39 -6.11 -8.47
N ASP A 541 -23.24 -7.12 -8.61
CA ASP A 541 -22.87 -8.54 -8.46
C ASP A 541 -22.12 -9.09 -9.68
N ALA A 542 -22.16 -8.39 -10.81
CA ALA A 542 -21.52 -8.84 -12.04
C ALA A 542 -20.01 -8.55 -12.00
N PHE A 543 -19.24 -9.57 -12.35
CA PHE A 543 -17.82 -9.44 -12.66
C PHE A 543 -17.63 -8.54 -13.90
N GLY A 544 -16.51 -7.81 -13.98
CA GLY A 544 -16.14 -6.93 -15.10
C GLY A 544 -16.76 -5.52 -15.03
N VAL A 545 -17.77 -5.34 -14.17
CA VAL A 545 -18.36 -4.02 -13.88
C VAL A 545 -17.61 -3.38 -12.70
N PRO A 546 -17.38 -2.06 -12.70
CA PRO A 546 -16.94 -1.34 -11.50
C PRO A 546 -17.92 -1.57 -10.35
N ALA A 547 -17.44 -1.97 -9.17
CA ALA A 547 -18.26 -2.15 -7.98
C ALA A 547 -17.47 -1.82 -6.71
N GLY A 548 -18.03 -0.93 -5.87
CA GLY A 548 -17.34 -0.40 -4.70
C GLY A 548 -16.11 0.45 -5.03
N TYR A 549 -15.43 0.93 -4.00
CA TYR A 549 -14.14 1.60 -4.14
C TYR A 549 -13.03 0.61 -4.52
N ASN A 550 -12.04 1.09 -5.27
CA ASN A 550 -10.85 0.33 -5.64
C ASN A 550 -10.15 -0.20 -4.37
N GLN A 551 -9.68 -1.45 -4.40
CA GLN A 551 -9.11 -2.14 -3.23
C GLN A 551 -7.99 -1.32 -2.57
N ASP A 552 -7.11 -0.73 -3.37
CA ASP A 552 -5.97 0.09 -2.91
C ASP A 552 -6.39 1.45 -2.31
N LEU A 553 -7.65 1.86 -2.49
CA LEU A 553 -8.20 3.15 -2.04
C LEU A 553 -9.33 2.98 -1.02
N ARG A 554 -9.80 1.74 -0.79
CA ARG A 554 -11.06 1.47 -0.09
C ARG A 554 -11.01 1.94 1.37
N LYS A 555 -9.89 1.74 2.06
CA LYS A 555 -9.71 2.15 3.46
C LYS A 555 -9.88 3.66 3.63
N GLU A 556 -9.22 4.43 2.77
CA GLU A 556 -9.27 5.89 2.77
C GLU A 556 -10.62 6.40 2.27
N ALA A 557 -11.27 5.71 1.32
CA ALA A 557 -12.60 6.06 0.83
C ALA A 557 -13.71 5.85 1.89
N GLU A 558 -13.68 4.74 2.64
CA GLU A 558 -14.63 4.54 3.75
C GLU A 558 -14.34 5.50 4.91
N ALA A 559 -13.06 5.82 5.20
CA ALA A 559 -12.70 6.87 6.16
C ALA A 559 -13.17 8.26 5.71
N ALA A 560 -13.11 8.57 4.41
CA ALA A 560 -13.60 9.81 3.83
C ALA A 560 -15.13 9.92 3.91
N LYS A 561 -15.83 8.81 3.68
CA LYS A 561 -17.29 8.66 3.83
C LYS A 561 -17.74 8.76 5.29
N ALA A 562 -16.93 8.28 6.24
CA ALA A 562 -17.13 8.47 7.68
C ALA A 562 -16.78 9.89 8.18
N GLY A 563 -16.15 10.74 7.36
CA GLY A 563 -15.68 12.06 7.77
C GLY A 563 -14.46 12.03 8.69
N HIS A 564 -13.61 11.01 8.57
CA HIS A 564 -12.39 10.80 9.36
C HIS A 564 -11.10 10.89 8.52
N ALA A 565 -11.20 11.05 7.20
CA ALA A 565 -10.07 11.27 6.30
C ALA A 565 -9.41 12.65 6.49
N ASN A 566 -8.11 12.72 6.25
CA ASN A 566 -7.37 13.99 6.19
C ASN A 566 -7.33 14.56 4.76
N LEU A 567 -6.83 15.78 4.59
CA LEU A 567 -6.70 16.46 3.29
C LEU A 567 -5.91 15.65 2.25
N GLY A 568 -4.84 14.96 2.65
CA GLY A 568 -4.06 14.09 1.79
C GLY A 568 -4.85 12.88 1.28
N ASP A 569 -5.64 12.25 2.14
CA ASP A 569 -6.50 11.13 1.77
C ASP A 569 -7.60 11.59 0.78
N TYR A 570 -8.27 12.72 1.04
CA TYR A 570 -9.24 13.29 0.10
C TYR A 570 -8.59 13.66 -1.25
N ARG A 571 -7.38 14.26 -1.25
CA ARG A 571 -6.62 14.54 -2.49
C ARG A 571 -6.34 13.27 -3.29
N MET A 572 -5.93 12.18 -2.63
CA MET A 572 -5.68 10.88 -3.28
C MET A 572 -6.96 10.34 -3.96
N LEU A 573 -8.10 10.41 -3.27
CA LEU A 573 -9.40 9.96 -3.80
C LEU A 573 -9.87 10.83 -4.98
N LEU A 574 -9.67 12.16 -4.91
CA LEU A 574 -10.00 13.09 -5.99
C LEU A 574 -9.08 12.92 -7.21
N HIS A 575 -7.79 12.63 -7.01
CA HIS A 575 -6.88 12.23 -8.08
C HIS A 575 -7.33 10.93 -8.76
N ALA A 576 -7.64 9.89 -7.98
CA ALA A 576 -8.15 8.64 -8.51
C ALA A 576 -9.47 8.83 -9.27
N ALA A 577 -10.37 9.70 -8.80
CA ALA A 577 -11.61 10.05 -9.48
C ALA A 577 -11.36 10.73 -10.83
N ALA A 578 -10.43 11.70 -10.88
CA ALA A 578 -10.03 12.41 -12.10
C ALA A 578 -9.43 11.49 -13.17
N GLU A 579 -8.89 10.34 -12.76
CA GLU A 579 -8.21 9.35 -13.61
C GLU A 579 -9.07 8.09 -13.85
N GLY A 580 -10.31 8.06 -13.37
CA GLY A 580 -11.23 6.91 -13.49
C GLY A 580 -10.91 5.71 -12.58
N ARG A 581 -9.90 5.81 -11.72
CA ARG A 581 -9.33 4.73 -10.90
C ARG A 581 -9.97 4.58 -9.50
N LEU A 582 -10.94 5.42 -9.14
CA LEU A 582 -11.55 5.45 -7.80
C LEU A 582 -12.38 4.18 -7.49
N TYR A 583 -13.06 3.61 -8.48
CA TYR A 583 -13.87 2.41 -8.32
C TYR A 583 -13.11 1.19 -8.83
N GLY A 584 -13.17 0.09 -8.08
CA GLY A 584 -12.53 -1.16 -8.48
C GLY A 584 -13.44 -1.96 -9.41
N VAL A 585 -12.88 -2.76 -10.32
CA VAL A 585 -13.65 -3.81 -10.98
C VAL A 585 -14.00 -4.88 -9.95
N ASN A 586 -15.21 -5.44 -10.02
CA ASN A 586 -15.69 -6.48 -9.11
C ASN A 586 -14.90 -7.79 -9.29
N MET A 587 -13.75 -7.92 -8.64
CA MET A 587 -12.91 -9.13 -8.71
C MET A 587 -13.59 -10.35 -8.03
N PRO A 588 -13.30 -11.58 -8.49
CA PRO A 588 -13.61 -12.79 -7.75
C PRO A 588 -12.98 -12.79 -6.35
N LYS A 589 -13.68 -13.38 -5.38
CA LYS A 589 -13.29 -13.45 -3.97
C LYS A 589 -13.24 -14.91 -3.50
N THR A 590 -12.53 -15.18 -2.41
CA THR A 590 -12.59 -16.50 -1.74
C THR A 590 -14.03 -16.94 -1.53
N GLY A 591 -14.39 -18.11 -2.05
CA GLY A 591 -15.75 -18.64 -1.99
C GLY A 591 -16.56 -18.50 -3.29
N ASP A 592 -16.09 -17.70 -4.27
CA ASP A 592 -16.78 -17.54 -5.55
C ASP A 592 -16.67 -18.81 -6.42
N PHE A 593 -17.81 -19.19 -7.00
CA PHE A 593 -17.87 -20.09 -8.15
C PHE A 593 -17.99 -19.25 -9.42
N LEU A 594 -17.22 -19.59 -10.45
CA LEU A 594 -17.10 -18.79 -11.68
C LEU A 594 -16.84 -19.64 -12.92
N GLN A 595 -17.22 -19.11 -14.07
CA GLN A 595 -16.76 -19.57 -15.38
C GLN A 595 -15.75 -18.55 -15.94
N VAL A 596 -14.66 -19.04 -16.52
CA VAL A 596 -13.72 -18.23 -17.30
C VAL A 596 -14.13 -18.32 -18.77
N LYS A 597 -14.31 -17.19 -19.45
CA LYS A 597 -14.96 -17.13 -20.77
C LYS A 597 -14.20 -16.25 -21.77
N THR A 598 -14.45 -16.49 -23.06
CA THR A 598 -13.92 -15.69 -24.18
C THR A 598 -14.29 -14.21 -24.07
N ASN A 599 -13.57 -13.34 -24.77
CA ASN A 599 -13.76 -11.87 -24.76
C ASN A 599 -15.20 -11.41 -25.10
N ASP A 600 -15.91 -12.20 -25.91
CA ASP A 600 -17.30 -12.00 -26.30
C ASP A 600 -18.32 -12.76 -25.42
N GLY A 601 -17.86 -13.54 -24.45
CA GLY A 601 -18.68 -14.31 -23.52
C GLY A 601 -19.33 -15.57 -24.12
N THR A 602 -19.02 -15.92 -25.37
CA THR A 602 -19.70 -16.98 -26.13
C THR A 602 -19.30 -18.40 -25.73
N MET A 603 -18.06 -18.61 -25.28
CA MET A 603 -17.56 -19.92 -24.85
C MET A 603 -16.87 -19.84 -23.49
N SER A 604 -16.88 -20.94 -22.76
CA SER A 604 -16.30 -21.10 -21.42
C SER A 604 -15.15 -22.11 -21.45
N VAL A 605 -14.13 -21.90 -20.64
CA VAL A 605 -13.11 -22.91 -20.34
C VAL A 605 -13.78 -24.09 -19.64
N SER A 606 -13.57 -25.31 -20.14
CA SER A 606 -14.01 -26.56 -19.54
C SER A 606 -12.86 -27.55 -19.43
N ALA A 607 -12.89 -28.38 -18.38
CA ALA A 607 -12.10 -29.60 -18.35
C ALA A 607 -12.61 -30.59 -19.42
N GLN A 608 -11.67 -31.27 -20.08
CA GLN A 608 -11.96 -32.38 -20.99
C GLN A 608 -10.92 -33.49 -20.78
N ALA A 609 -11.40 -34.72 -20.57
CA ALA A 609 -10.53 -35.88 -20.42
C ALA A 609 -9.99 -36.31 -21.79
N GLU A 610 -8.67 -36.33 -21.93
CA GLU A 610 -7.98 -36.96 -23.07
C GLU A 610 -7.61 -38.41 -22.73
N ASN A 611 -7.18 -38.65 -21.49
CA ASN A 611 -6.92 -39.96 -20.91
C ASN A 611 -7.00 -39.86 -19.36
N ALA A 612 -6.53 -40.88 -18.64
CA ALA A 612 -6.66 -40.95 -17.17
C ALA A 612 -5.75 -39.95 -16.42
N ASP A 613 -4.59 -39.62 -17.00
CA ASP A 613 -3.52 -38.87 -16.34
C ASP A 613 -3.34 -37.45 -16.91
N ASP A 614 -3.89 -37.17 -18.11
CA ASP A 614 -3.88 -35.84 -18.72
C ASP A 614 -5.30 -35.29 -18.97
N MET A 615 -5.58 -34.16 -18.31
CA MET A 615 -6.84 -33.42 -18.35
C MET A 615 -6.60 -32.06 -19.00
N ARG A 616 -6.86 -31.98 -20.32
CA ARG A 616 -6.76 -30.72 -21.06
C ARG A 616 -7.90 -29.77 -20.69
N LEU A 617 -7.68 -28.49 -20.99
CA LEU A 617 -8.71 -27.47 -21.01
C LEU A 617 -9.07 -27.13 -22.46
N THR A 618 -10.36 -27.09 -22.75
CA THR A 618 -10.92 -26.72 -24.07
C THR A 618 -12.03 -25.69 -23.89
N LEU A 619 -12.47 -25.05 -24.98
CA LEU A 619 -13.61 -24.13 -24.96
C LEU A 619 -14.91 -24.85 -25.32
N THR A 620 -15.96 -24.64 -24.53
CA THR A 620 -17.31 -25.16 -24.78
C THR A 620 -18.38 -24.06 -24.71
N GLY A 621 -19.50 -24.27 -25.42
CA GLY A 621 -20.73 -23.48 -25.22
C GLY A 621 -21.55 -23.94 -24.01
N ASP A 622 -21.33 -25.15 -23.51
CA ASP A 622 -22.18 -25.79 -22.50
C ASP A 622 -21.82 -25.37 -21.06
N ALA A 623 -22.84 -24.98 -20.29
CA ALA A 623 -22.69 -24.72 -18.86
C ALA A 623 -22.89 -26.02 -18.06
N ASN A 624 -21.78 -26.72 -17.78
CA ASN A 624 -21.75 -27.93 -16.94
C ASN A 624 -20.69 -27.83 -15.84
N GLU A 625 -20.63 -28.81 -14.92
CA GLU A 625 -19.70 -28.81 -13.76
C GLU A 625 -18.20 -28.74 -14.13
N ASN A 626 -17.81 -29.23 -15.31
CA ASN A 626 -16.43 -29.14 -15.80
C ASN A 626 -16.09 -27.75 -16.35
N ALA A 627 -17.09 -26.90 -16.62
CA ALA A 627 -16.93 -25.50 -16.99
C ALA A 627 -17.04 -24.52 -15.80
N VAL A 628 -17.06 -25.03 -14.56
CA VAL A 628 -17.14 -24.25 -13.32
C VAL A 628 -15.85 -24.40 -12.52
N PHE A 629 -15.33 -23.29 -12.02
CA PHE A 629 -14.18 -23.22 -11.13
C PHE A 629 -14.58 -22.56 -9.81
N PHE A 630 -14.04 -23.06 -8.71
CA PHE A 630 -14.07 -22.44 -7.40
C PHE A 630 -12.77 -21.68 -7.16
N TYR A 631 -12.87 -20.48 -6.56
CA TYR A 631 -11.71 -19.69 -6.15
C TYR A 631 -11.57 -19.68 -4.63
N ASP A 632 -10.46 -20.22 -4.12
CA ASP A 632 -10.15 -20.21 -2.68
C ASP A 632 -9.48 -18.89 -2.22
N GLY A 633 -9.10 -18.01 -3.15
CA GLY A 633 -8.33 -16.79 -2.89
C GLY A 633 -6.87 -16.85 -3.38
N THR A 634 -6.41 -17.99 -3.91
CA THR A 634 -5.04 -18.18 -4.42
C THR A 634 -4.98 -19.14 -5.62
N HIS A 635 -5.93 -20.06 -5.76
CA HIS A 635 -5.97 -21.10 -6.79
C HIS A 635 -7.36 -21.20 -7.43
N LEU A 636 -7.42 -21.61 -8.69
CA LEU A 636 -8.68 -22.05 -9.31
C LEU A 636 -8.75 -23.57 -9.33
N VAL A 637 -9.82 -24.08 -8.74
CA VAL A 637 -10.11 -25.52 -8.60
C VAL A 637 -11.34 -25.84 -9.43
N ASN A 638 -11.21 -26.70 -10.42
CA ASN A 638 -12.30 -27.10 -11.28
C ASN A 638 -13.30 -27.97 -10.51
N PHE A 639 -14.59 -27.64 -10.55
CA PHE A 639 -15.60 -28.23 -9.66
C PHE A 639 -15.94 -29.68 -10.03
N GLY A 640 -16.20 -29.94 -11.32
CA GLY A 640 -16.49 -31.28 -11.84
C GLY A 640 -15.35 -32.27 -11.58
N THR A 641 -14.10 -31.89 -11.86
CA THR A 641 -12.93 -32.80 -11.69
C THR A 641 -12.35 -32.83 -10.27
N GLY A 642 -12.47 -31.73 -9.51
CA GLY A 642 -11.76 -31.53 -8.24
C GLY A 642 -10.25 -31.31 -8.39
N TRP A 643 -9.78 -30.87 -9.57
CA TRP A 643 -8.36 -30.66 -9.91
C TRP A 643 -8.04 -29.16 -10.04
N THR A 644 -6.78 -28.78 -9.87
CA THR A 644 -6.31 -27.37 -9.96
C THR A 644 -5.72 -27.04 -11.33
N LEU A 645 -5.75 -25.76 -11.73
CA LEU A 645 -5.03 -25.32 -12.94
C LEU A 645 -3.51 -25.58 -12.83
N GLN A 646 -2.88 -25.86 -13.98
CA GLN A 646 -1.43 -25.95 -14.16
C GLN A 646 -1.02 -25.42 -15.54
N HIS A 647 0.09 -24.70 -15.61
CA HIS A 647 0.78 -24.35 -16.86
C HIS A 647 1.89 -25.37 -17.16
N LYS A 648 1.86 -26.02 -18.33
CA LYS A 648 2.96 -26.87 -18.81
C LYS A 648 3.95 -26.00 -19.60
N ALA A 649 5.15 -25.81 -19.04
CA ALA A 649 6.11 -24.82 -19.53
C ALA A 649 6.68 -25.12 -20.93
N ASP A 650 6.71 -26.38 -21.35
CA ASP A 650 7.35 -26.80 -22.59
C ASP A 650 6.51 -26.53 -23.85
N ASP A 651 5.17 -26.50 -23.72
CA ASP A 651 4.21 -26.38 -24.84
C ASP A 651 3.30 -25.13 -24.77
N ASN A 652 3.44 -24.26 -23.75
CA ASN A 652 2.50 -23.17 -23.43
C ASN A 652 1.04 -23.61 -23.18
N ILE A 653 0.78 -24.91 -22.96
CA ILE A 653 -0.56 -25.45 -22.69
C ILE A 653 -0.95 -25.23 -21.23
N VAL A 654 -2.18 -24.73 -21.00
CA VAL A 654 -2.81 -24.73 -19.67
C VAL A 654 -3.73 -25.94 -19.55
N SER A 655 -3.57 -26.67 -18.46
CA SER A 655 -4.20 -27.98 -18.19
C SER A 655 -4.67 -28.04 -16.73
N LEU A 656 -5.23 -29.18 -16.33
CA LEU A 656 -5.49 -29.47 -14.93
C LEU A 656 -4.42 -30.40 -14.37
N ALA A 657 -3.81 -30.00 -13.26
CA ALA A 657 -2.91 -30.81 -12.46
C ALA A 657 -3.66 -31.94 -11.75
N ALA A 658 -3.15 -33.17 -11.86
CA ALA A 658 -3.53 -34.27 -10.99
C ALA A 658 -3.21 -33.94 -9.51
N PRO A 659 -3.95 -34.49 -8.52
CA PRO A 659 -3.72 -34.29 -7.08
C PRO A 659 -2.32 -34.58 -6.50
N THR A 660 -1.39 -35.08 -7.31
CA THR A 660 0.03 -35.28 -7.00
C THR A 660 0.88 -34.02 -7.16
N THR A 661 0.39 -33.02 -7.89
CA THR A 661 1.13 -31.81 -8.27
C THR A 661 0.73 -30.62 -7.40
N ALA A 662 1.68 -29.75 -7.06
CA ALA A 662 1.40 -28.53 -6.30
C ALA A 662 0.45 -27.59 -7.08
N PRO A 663 -0.64 -27.08 -6.47
CA PRO A 663 -1.54 -26.13 -7.11
C PRO A 663 -0.82 -24.89 -7.66
N THR A 664 -1.10 -24.51 -8.91
CA THR A 664 -0.57 -23.26 -9.47
C THR A 664 -1.36 -22.06 -8.96
N THR A 665 -0.65 -21.07 -8.41
CA THR A 665 -1.25 -19.79 -7.97
C THR A 665 -1.83 -19.02 -9.15
N VAL A 666 -3.03 -18.50 -8.97
CA VAL A 666 -3.79 -17.69 -9.93
C VAL A 666 -3.96 -16.26 -9.41
N LYS A 667 -3.68 -15.28 -10.27
CA LYS A 667 -3.96 -13.85 -10.04
C LYS A 667 -4.95 -13.34 -11.08
N PHE A 668 -5.93 -12.55 -10.63
CA PHE A 668 -6.84 -11.83 -11.52
C PHE A 668 -6.32 -10.40 -11.75
N GLY A 669 -6.34 -9.95 -13.00
CA GLY A 669 -6.00 -8.59 -13.40
C GLY A 669 -7.04 -7.99 -14.34
N THR A 670 -6.84 -6.71 -14.68
CA THR A 670 -7.68 -5.99 -15.65
C THR A 670 -6.85 -5.20 -16.63
N THR A 671 -7.27 -5.18 -17.90
CA THR A 671 -6.71 -4.35 -18.96
C THR A 671 -7.19 -2.89 -18.86
N THR A 672 -6.63 -2.01 -19.69
CA THR A 672 -7.04 -0.60 -19.79
C THR A 672 -8.45 -0.38 -20.35
N ASP A 673 -9.07 -1.40 -20.95
CA ASP A 673 -10.47 -1.43 -21.38
C ASP A 673 -11.38 -2.28 -20.46
N TYR A 674 -10.93 -2.53 -19.22
CA TYR A 674 -11.66 -3.23 -18.16
C TYR A 674 -12.03 -4.71 -18.48
N LYS A 675 -11.30 -5.36 -19.38
CA LYS A 675 -11.37 -6.81 -19.61
C LYS A 675 -10.52 -7.54 -18.57
N TYR A 676 -10.88 -8.78 -18.25
CA TYR A 676 -10.09 -9.57 -17.32
C TYR A 676 -8.82 -10.12 -17.95
N THR A 677 -7.78 -10.26 -17.14
CA THR A 677 -6.70 -11.22 -17.35
C THR A 677 -6.70 -12.24 -16.22
N VAL A 678 -6.33 -13.48 -16.55
CA VAL A 678 -6.10 -14.56 -15.57
C VAL A 678 -4.65 -14.99 -15.72
N GLN A 679 -3.85 -14.85 -14.67
CA GLN A 679 -2.43 -15.13 -14.70
C GLN A 679 -2.09 -16.31 -13.80
N LEU A 680 -1.34 -17.27 -14.34
CA LEU A 680 -0.86 -18.47 -13.65
C LEU A 680 0.64 -18.33 -13.36
N ALA A 681 1.07 -18.60 -12.13
CA ALA A 681 2.49 -18.58 -11.79
C ALA A 681 3.27 -19.68 -12.54
N THR A 682 4.44 -19.34 -13.09
CA THR A 682 5.33 -20.26 -13.86
C THR A 682 6.75 -20.32 -13.29
N GLY A 683 6.97 -19.77 -12.10
CA GLY A 683 8.23 -19.78 -11.35
C GLY A 683 8.08 -18.95 -10.08
N GLU A 684 9.20 -18.56 -9.45
CA GLU A 684 9.18 -17.64 -8.29
C GLU A 684 8.74 -16.22 -8.69
N ASP A 685 9.23 -15.71 -9.84
CA ASP A 685 8.91 -14.36 -10.36
C ASP A 685 8.08 -14.35 -11.67
N ASN A 686 7.94 -15.50 -12.35
CA ASN A 686 7.31 -15.57 -13.68
C ASN A 686 5.81 -15.90 -13.61
N ALA A 687 5.04 -15.40 -14.58
CA ALA A 687 3.64 -15.79 -14.78
C ALA A 687 3.26 -15.82 -16.27
N ALA A 688 2.36 -16.73 -16.64
CA ALA A 688 1.73 -16.79 -17.96
C ALA A 688 0.27 -16.31 -17.87
N THR A 689 -0.14 -15.45 -18.80
CA THR A 689 -1.53 -15.00 -18.93
C THR A 689 -2.32 -15.96 -19.83
N LEU A 690 -3.51 -16.36 -19.37
CA LEU A 690 -4.41 -17.29 -20.02
C LEU A 690 -4.99 -16.70 -21.33
N CYS A 691 -4.83 -17.44 -22.43
CA CYS A 691 -5.34 -17.14 -23.77
C CYS A 691 -6.39 -18.16 -24.19
N LEU A 692 -7.54 -17.70 -24.69
CA LEU A 692 -8.65 -18.54 -25.14
C LEU A 692 -8.86 -18.40 -26.66
N ASP A 693 -8.33 -19.34 -27.45
CA ASP A 693 -8.48 -19.29 -28.91
C ASP A 693 -9.65 -20.14 -29.43
N LYS A 694 -10.81 -19.50 -29.54
CA LYS A 694 -11.99 -20.09 -30.19
C LYS A 694 -11.88 -20.27 -31.72
N THR A 695 -10.79 -19.80 -32.35
CA THR A 695 -10.53 -19.97 -33.79
C THR A 695 -9.57 -21.12 -34.10
N ALA A 696 -8.83 -21.61 -33.11
CA ALA A 696 -8.05 -22.84 -33.21
C ALA A 696 -9.00 -24.05 -33.36
N THR A 697 -8.65 -25.01 -34.22
CA THR A 697 -9.47 -26.19 -34.55
C THR A 697 -9.76 -27.09 -33.36
N GLU A 698 -8.85 -27.14 -32.38
CA GLU A 698 -8.97 -27.90 -31.13
C GLU A 698 -9.52 -27.05 -29.96
N HIS A 699 -9.84 -25.77 -30.20
CA HIS A 699 -10.34 -24.83 -29.17
C HIS A 699 -9.48 -24.80 -27.90
N GLN A 700 -8.16 -24.74 -28.09
CA GLN A 700 -7.17 -24.85 -27.01
C GLN A 700 -7.18 -23.66 -26.04
N VAL A 701 -6.65 -23.92 -24.85
CA VAL A 701 -6.50 -22.98 -23.74
C VAL A 701 -5.01 -22.89 -23.40
N GLU A 702 -4.42 -21.73 -23.71
CA GLU A 702 -2.98 -21.51 -23.74
C GLU A 702 -2.53 -20.52 -22.64
N GLY A 703 -1.23 -20.47 -22.36
CA GLY A 703 -0.60 -19.43 -21.55
C GLY A 703 0.49 -18.71 -22.33
N THR A 704 0.53 -17.38 -22.27
CA THR A 704 1.62 -16.57 -22.84
C THR A 704 2.29 -15.69 -21.79
N GLN A 705 3.61 -15.53 -21.90
CA GLN A 705 4.40 -14.60 -21.08
C GLN A 705 4.62 -13.24 -21.79
N ASP A 706 4.06 -13.06 -22.99
CA ASP A 706 4.15 -11.83 -23.80
C ASP A 706 3.24 -10.70 -23.27
N ASP A 707 3.45 -9.47 -23.75
CA ASP A 707 2.54 -8.34 -23.46
C ASP A 707 1.16 -8.53 -24.12
N VAL A 708 0.20 -8.93 -23.31
CA VAL A 708 -1.21 -9.15 -23.69
C VAL A 708 -2.05 -7.87 -23.85
N LYS A 709 -1.49 -6.67 -23.66
CA LYS A 709 -2.24 -5.39 -23.69
C LYS A 709 -3.11 -5.19 -24.93
N HIS A 710 -2.73 -5.76 -26.06
CA HIS A 710 -3.50 -5.72 -27.31
C HIS A 710 -3.95 -7.12 -27.82
N ASN A 711 -3.77 -8.17 -27.02
CA ASN A 711 -4.14 -9.54 -27.39
C ASN A 711 -5.59 -9.86 -26.97
N THR A 712 -6.51 -9.79 -27.92
CA THR A 712 -7.95 -10.03 -27.68
C THR A 712 -8.29 -11.46 -27.24
N LYS A 713 -7.38 -12.44 -27.35
CA LYS A 713 -7.54 -13.81 -26.82
C LYS A 713 -7.27 -13.89 -25.31
N ALA A 714 -6.45 -12.99 -24.79
CA ALA A 714 -6.11 -12.88 -23.36
C ALA A 714 -7.05 -11.93 -22.59
N HIS A 715 -7.94 -11.24 -23.30
CA HIS A 715 -8.94 -10.31 -22.75
C HIS A 715 -10.21 -11.09 -22.44
N LEU A 716 -10.38 -11.52 -21.20
CA LEU A 716 -11.39 -12.51 -20.83
C LEU A 716 -12.66 -11.86 -20.25
N GLN A 717 -13.74 -12.63 -20.24
CA GLN A 717 -14.89 -12.39 -19.37
C GLN A 717 -14.90 -13.41 -18.23
N LEU A 718 -15.35 -13.01 -17.05
CA LEU A 718 -15.66 -13.93 -15.95
C LEU A 718 -17.16 -13.87 -15.68
N GLN A 719 -17.77 -15.02 -15.40
CA GLN A 719 -19.20 -15.11 -15.09
C GLN A 719 -19.41 -15.79 -13.73
N ARG A 720 -20.00 -15.09 -12.76
CA ARG A 720 -20.33 -15.66 -11.44
C ARG A 720 -21.41 -16.73 -11.57
N VAL A 721 -21.15 -17.91 -11.01
CA VAL A 721 -22.04 -19.07 -11.01
C VAL A 721 -22.85 -19.03 -9.71
N LYS A 722 -24.14 -18.69 -9.81
CA LYS A 722 -25.02 -18.52 -8.64
C LYS A 722 -25.53 -19.83 -8.01
N ALA A 723 -25.44 -20.94 -8.74
CA ALA A 723 -25.72 -22.29 -8.23
C ALA A 723 -24.91 -23.30 -9.04
N VAL A 724 -24.46 -24.37 -8.38
CA VAL A 724 -23.79 -25.52 -9.01
C VAL A 724 -24.69 -26.75 -8.94
N SER A 725 -24.48 -27.70 -9.85
CA SER A 725 -25.24 -28.95 -9.89
C SER A 725 -24.32 -30.15 -9.69
N LEU A 726 -24.82 -31.17 -9.00
CA LEU A 726 -24.19 -32.50 -8.91
C LEU A 726 -25.18 -33.55 -9.38
N THR A 727 -24.74 -34.52 -10.19
CA THR A 727 -25.58 -35.64 -10.59
C THR A 727 -25.44 -36.79 -9.59
N THR A 728 -26.55 -37.34 -9.10
CA THR A 728 -26.55 -38.57 -8.30
C THR A 728 -26.17 -39.79 -9.12
N ASP A 729 -25.58 -40.80 -8.49
CA ASP A 729 -25.39 -42.12 -9.07
C ASP A 729 -26.71 -42.89 -9.35
N ALA A 730 -26.56 -44.12 -9.85
CA ALA A 730 -27.67 -45.01 -10.17
C ALA A 730 -28.43 -45.55 -8.93
N GLN A 731 -27.93 -45.33 -7.72
CA GLN A 731 -28.60 -45.65 -6.46
C GLN A 731 -29.26 -44.41 -5.80
N GLY A 732 -29.08 -43.21 -6.37
CA GLY A 732 -29.64 -41.96 -5.87
C GLY A 732 -28.72 -41.18 -4.93
N TYR A 733 -27.44 -41.51 -4.83
CA TYR A 733 -26.49 -40.84 -3.95
C TYR A 733 -25.57 -39.87 -4.69
N ALA A 734 -25.22 -38.78 -4.03
CA ALA A 734 -24.08 -37.92 -4.38
C ALA A 734 -23.32 -37.57 -3.10
N ALA A 735 -22.10 -37.04 -3.20
CA ALA A 735 -21.31 -36.64 -2.05
C ALA A 735 -20.55 -35.35 -2.34
N ILE A 736 -20.59 -34.37 -1.43
CA ILE A 736 -19.85 -33.10 -1.56
C ILE A 736 -19.22 -32.66 -0.24
N TYR A 737 -17.99 -32.18 -0.32
CA TYR A 737 -17.40 -31.27 0.68
C TYR A 737 -17.70 -29.83 0.25
N ALA A 738 -18.54 -29.15 1.02
CA ALA A 738 -18.98 -27.79 0.73
C ALA A 738 -17.95 -26.77 1.29
N PRO A 739 -17.16 -26.07 0.45
CA PRO A 739 -16.15 -25.13 0.92
C PRO A 739 -16.75 -23.84 1.49
N VAL A 740 -17.99 -23.54 1.13
CA VAL A 740 -18.85 -22.46 1.64
C VAL A 740 -20.19 -23.07 2.04
N ALA A 741 -21.03 -22.34 2.78
CA ALA A 741 -22.36 -22.83 3.12
C ALA A 741 -23.23 -22.93 1.85
N MET A 742 -24.00 -24.02 1.73
CA MET A 742 -24.77 -24.35 0.53
C MET A 742 -26.20 -24.73 0.90
N GLU A 743 -27.19 -24.02 0.35
CA GLU A 743 -28.57 -24.49 0.36
C GLU A 743 -28.77 -25.57 -0.71
N VAL A 744 -29.42 -26.67 -0.34
CA VAL A 744 -29.66 -27.85 -1.17
C VAL A 744 -31.12 -27.95 -1.56
N LYS A 745 -31.38 -28.23 -2.83
CA LYS A 745 -32.72 -28.47 -3.36
C LYS A 745 -32.89 -29.93 -3.79
N ASP A 746 -34.08 -30.48 -3.54
CA ASP A 746 -34.56 -31.79 -4.00
C ASP A 746 -33.74 -33.03 -3.53
N ALA A 747 -32.96 -32.91 -2.45
CA ALA A 747 -32.21 -34.00 -1.83
C ALA A 747 -32.23 -33.95 -0.29
N LYS A 748 -31.96 -35.09 0.35
CA LYS A 748 -31.76 -35.23 1.80
C LYS A 748 -30.28 -35.24 2.17
N LEU A 749 -29.94 -34.67 3.32
CA LEU A 749 -28.59 -34.59 3.86
C LEU A 749 -28.32 -35.70 4.90
N TYR A 750 -27.14 -36.32 4.84
CA TYR A 750 -26.67 -37.27 5.84
C TYR A 750 -25.20 -37.04 6.21
N ALA A 751 -24.90 -37.19 7.51
CA ALA A 751 -23.56 -37.36 8.06
C ALA A 751 -23.24 -38.86 8.26
N VAL A 752 -21.96 -39.21 8.30
CA VAL A 752 -21.53 -40.56 8.70
C VAL A 752 -21.15 -40.57 10.18
N ASN A 753 -21.85 -41.32 11.02
CA ASN A 753 -21.58 -41.36 12.46
C ASN A 753 -20.88 -42.64 12.96
N GLY A 754 -20.64 -43.62 12.08
CA GLY A 754 -19.99 -44.87 12.50
C GLY A 754 -19.41 -45.66 11.34
N PHE A 755 -18.31 -46.35 11.63
CA PHE A 755 -17.61 -47.28 10.72
C PHE A 755 -17.44 -48.63 11.43
N ASN A 756 -17.73 -49.72 10.73
CA ASN A 756 -17.52 -51.08 11.22
C ASN A 756 -16.83 -51.93 10.16
N ASP A 757 -15.53 -52.16 10.34
CA ASP A 757 -14.65 -52.93 9.45
C ASP A 757 -15.11 -54.39 9.31
N GLU A 758 -15.31 -55.08 10.45
CA GLU A 758 -15.71 -56.50 10.52
C GLU A 758 -16.93 -56.88 9.65
N LYS A 759 -17.84 -55.93 9.42
CA LYS A 759 -19.08 -56.13 8.65
C LYS A 759 -19.12 -55.30 7.37
N ALA A 760 -18.08 -54.52 7.08
CA ALA A 760 -18.02 -53.56 5.98
C ALA A 760 -19.25 -52.61 5.95
N LEU A 761 -19.59 -52.00 7.09
CA LEU A 761 -20.78 -51.15 7.26
C LEU A 761 -20.43 -49.71 7.67
N VAL A 762 -21.20 -48.77 7.13
CA VAL A 762 -21.17 -47.33 7.44
C VAL A 762 -22.53 -46.89 7.98
N GLY A 763 -22.54 -46.26 9.16
CA GLY A 763 -23.72 -45.66 9.76
C GLY A 763 -24.02 -44.27 9.18
N LEU A 764 -25.28 -44.01 8.85
CA LEU A 764 -25.76 -42.71 8.37
C LEU A 764 -26.73 -42.08 9.38
N THR A 765 -26.55 -40.80 9.67
CA THR A 765 -27.47 -39.98 10.47
C THR A 765 -27.99 -38.83 9.62
N PRO A 766 -29.31 -38.59 9.53
CA PRO A 766 -29.84 -37.47 8.76
C PRO A 766 -29.44 -36.15 9.43
N ILE A 767 -29.09 -35.15 8.61
CA ILE A 767 -28.88 -33.78 9.06
C ILE A 767 -30.23 -33.04 8.88
N GLU A 768 -30.67 -32.29 9.88
CA GLU A 768 -31.94 -31.55 9.80
C GLU A 768 -31.83 -30.29 8.93
N GLY A 769 -32.93 -29.93 8.27
CA GLY A 769 -32.98 -28.82 7.31
C GLY A 769 -32.43 -29.20 5.92
N ASN A 770 -32.07 -28.18 5.14
CA ASN A 770 -31.61 -28.30 3.75
C ASN A 770 -30.31 -27.53 3.48
N THR A 771 -29.63 -27.00 4.52
CA THR A 771 -28.41 -26.20 4.35
C THR A 771 -27.20 -26.98 4.87
N ILE A 772 -26.18 -27.14 4.01
CA ILE A 772 -24.87 -27.67 4.40
C ILE A 772 -24.04 -26.50 4.98
N PRO A 773 -23.51 -26.59 6.21
CA PRO A 773 -22.62 -25.56 6.75
C PRO A 773 -21.30 -25.49 5.98
N ALA A 774 -20.62 -24.33 6.01
CA ALA A 774 -19.30 -24.17 5.39
C ALA A 774 -18.26 -25.13 6.01
N GLY A 775 -17.43 -25.75 5.17
CA GLY A 775 -16.40 -26.70 5.59
C GLY A 775 -16.90 -28.12 5.89
N THR A 776 -18.12 -28.47 5.46
CA THR A 776 -18.76 -29.75 5.83
C THR A 776 -18.79 -30.73 4.66
N ALA A 777 -18.40 -31.98 4.93
CA ALA A 777 -18.57 -33.10 4.01
C ALA A 777 -19.87 -33.85 4.29
N VAL A 778 -20.74 -34.02 3.28
CA VAL A 778 -22.04 -34.69 3.42
C VAL A 778 -22.31 -35.70 2.33
N LEU A 779 -23.14 -36.69 2.66
CA LEU A 779 -23.81 -37.55 1.69
C LEU A 779 -25.19 -36.95 1.35
N LEU A 780 -25.48 -36.85 0.06
CA LEU A 780 -26.75 -36.41 -0.52
C LEU A 780 -27.53 -37.63 -0.99
N ALA A 781 -28.84 -37.69 -0.73
CA ALA A 781 -29.73 -38.71 -1.30
C ALA A 781 -30.93 -38.05 -2.01
N GLY A 782 -31.08 -38.32 -3.30
CA GLY A 782 -32.12 -37.79 -4.18
C GLY A 782 -32.75 -38.88 -5.08
N MET A 783 -33.28 -38.48 -6.23
CA MET A 783 -33.69 -39.43 -7.27
C MET A 783 -32.47 -39.91 -8.06
N PRO A 784 -32.35 -41.20 -8.44
CA PRO A 784 -31.23 -41.72 -9.23
C PRO A 784 -30.97 -40.96 -10.54
N ASN A 785 -29.69 -40.89 -10.94
CA ASN A 785 -29.23 -40.21 -12.17
C ASN A 785 -29.79 -38.78 -12.37
N THR A 786 -30.11 -38.06 -11.30
CA THR A 786 -30.75 -36.73 -11.33
C THR A 786 -29.80 -35.65 -10.81
N ALA A 787 -29.89 -34.44 -11.37
CA ALA A 787 -29.13 -33.29 -10.90
C ALA A 787 -29.73 -32.68 -9.62
N ILE A 788 -28.92 -32.58 -8.58
CA ILE A 788 -29.17 -31.86 -7.33
C ILE A 788 -28.57 -30.46 -7.47
N THR A 789 -29.37 -29.41 -7.24
CA THR A 789 -28.89 -28.02 -7.25
C THR A 789 -28.41 -27.60 -5.85
N LEU A 790 -27.23 -27.00 -5.81
CA LEU A 790 -26.59 -26.41 -4.63
C LEU A 790 -26.39 -24.91 -4.85
N THR A 791 -26.87 -24.09 -3.92
CA THR A 791 -26.82 -22.62 -4.01
C THR A 791 -25.98 -22.08 -2.85
N PRO A 792 -24.84 -21.39 -3.11
CA PRO A 792 -24.07 -20.74 -2.05
C PRO A 792 -24.93 -19.76 -1.26
N THR A 793 -24.88 -19.85 0.08
CA THR A 793 -25.73 -19.07 0.97
C THR A 793 -24.96 -18.44 2.13
N THR A 794 -25.53 -17.38 2.71
CA THR A 794 -25.06 -16.75 3.96
C THR A 794 -25.86 -17.20 5.19
N THR A 795 -26.88 -18.03 5.00
CA THR A 795 -27.66 -18.63 6.09
C THR A 795 -26.75 -19.49 6.97
N ALA A 796 -26.69 -19.16 8.26
CA ALA A 796 -25.97 -19.98 9.24
C ALA A 796 -26.72 -21.31 9.48
N ALA A 797 -25.97 -22.41 9.43
CA ALA A 797 -26.44 -23.75 9.78
C ALA A 797 -25.46 -24.38 10.78
N GLU A 798 -25.97 -25.22 11.69
CA GLU A 798 -25.17 -25.84 12.73
C GLU A 798 -24.37 -27.04 12.20
N GLN A 799 -23.15 -27.23 12.70
CA GLN A 799 -22.30 -28.36 12.30
C GLN A 799 -22.87 -29.70 12.83
N PRO A 800 -22.87 -30.79 12.04
CA PRO A 800 -23.31 -32.09 12.52
C PRO A 800 -22.47 -32.56 13.72
N ALA A 801 -23.13 -32.91 14.83
CA ALA A 801 -22.46 -33.24 16.10
C ALA A 801 -21.50 -34.44 16.02
N GLU A 802 -21.77 -35.40 15.14
CA GLU A 802 -20.87 -36.49 14.78
C GLU A 802 -20.82 -36.62 13.25
N ASN A 803 -19.63 -36.49 12.66
CA ASN A 803 -19.41 -36.78 11.24
C ASN A 803 -17.97 -37.28 11.00
N LEU A 804 -17.85 -38.46 10.40
CA LEU A 804 -16.59 -39.10 10.01
C LEU A 804 -16.27 -38.88 8.52
N LEU A 805 -17.19 -38.32 7.74
CA LEU A 805 -16.84 -37.76 6.43
C LEU A 805 -16.03 -36.49 6.63
N THR A 806 -14.90 -36.41 5.95
CA THR A 806 -14.11 -35.19 5.82
C THR A 806 -13.87 -34.88 4.34
N GLY A 807 -13.23 -33.76 4.05
CA GLY A 807 -12.98 -33.29 2.70
C GLY A 807 -12.15 -32.01 2.69
N VAL A 808 -11.81 -31.54 1.48
CA VAL A 808 -10.90 -30.40 1.27
C VAL A 808 -11.32 -29.59 0.05
N ALA A 809 -11.03 -28.28 0.10
CA ALA A 809 -11.26 -27.35 -1.02
C ALA A 809 -10.15 -27.39 -2.09
N LEU A 810 -8.98 -27.93 -1.74
CA LEU A 810 -7.84 -28.18 -2.62
C LEU A 810 -7.53 -29.68 -2.67
N PRO A 811 -6.86 -30.19 -3.71
CA PRO A 811 -6.32 -31.56 -3.71
C PRO A 811 -5.38 -31.78 -2.52
N THR A 812 -5.31 -33.01 -2.00
CA THR A 812 -4.48 -33.33 -0.82
C THR A 812 -3.95 -34.76 -0.83
N ALA A 813 -2.96 -35.05 0.01
CA ALA A 813 -2.39 -36.40 0.20
C ALA A 813 -2.63 -36.89 1.62
N LEU A 814 -3.19 -38.10 1.78
CA LEU A 814 -3.28 -38.78 3.07
C LEU A 814 -1.90 -39.21 3.58
N ALA A 815 -1.82 -39.49 4.90
CA ALA A 815 -0.66 -40.09 5.53
C ALA A 815 -0.41 -41.53 5.06
N ASP A 816 0.83 -42.01 5.19
CA ASP A 816 1.29 -43.34 4.73
C ASP A 816 0.53 -44.51 5.37
N ASP A 817 0.00 -44.31 6.58
CA ASP A 817 -0.77 -45.31 7.34
C ASP A 817 -2.29 -45.25 7.10
N GLN A 818 -2.76 -44.36 6.22
CA GLN A 818 -4.18 -44.12 5.97
C GLN A 818 -4.66 -44.52 4.57
N VAL A 819 -5.94 -44.87 4.50
CA VAL A 819 -6.69 -45.12 3.24
C VAL A 819 -7.96 -44.29 3.23
N ALA A 820 -8.37 -43.84 2.04
CA ALA A 820 -9.68 -43.23 1.82
C ALA A 820 -10.71 -44.26 1.38
N PHE A 821 -11.95 -44.05 1.80
CA PHE A 821 -13.14 -44.56 1.11
C PHE A 821 -13.94 -43.37 0.59
N THR A 822 -14.38 -43.42 -0.66
CA THR A 822 -15.20 -42.38 -1.31
C THR A 822 -16.48 -42.98 -1.89
N LEU A 823 -17.53 -42.18 -2.09
CA LEU A 823 -18.76 -42.66 -2.72
C LEU A 823 -18.50 -43.13 -4.16
N ASP A 824 -18.93 -44.35 -4.47
CA ASP A 824 -19.13 -44.87 -5.82
C ASP A 824 -20.35 -45.83 -5.82
N ASN A 825 -21.28 -45.59 -6.75
CA ASN A 825 -22.50 -46.39 -7.00
C ASN A 825 -23.21 -46.91 -5.72
N GLY A 826 -23.56 -46.01 -4.81
CA GLY A 826 -24.27 -46.29 -3.55
C GLY A 826 -23.46 -47.00 -2.47
N MET A 827 -22.14 -47.07 -2.58
CA MET A 827 -21.23 -47.64 -1.58
C MET A 827 -20.03 -46.71 -1.35
N MET A 828 -19.34 -46.89 -0.22
CA MET A 828 -18.05 -46.22 0.02
C MET A 828 -16.92 -47.18 -0.42
N VAL A 829 -16.22 -46.88 -1.51
CA VAL A 829 -15.21 -47.76 -2.13
C VAL A 829 -13.80 -47.32 -1.75
N ARG A 830 -12.95 -48.29 -1.36
CA ARG A 830 -11.56 -48.07 -0.93
C ARG A 830 -10.73 -47.56 -2.11
N GLN A 831 -10.06 -46.44 -1.92
CA GLN A 831 -9.19 -45.84 -2.93
C GLN A 831 -7.80 -46.47 -2.91
N GLU A 832 -7.21 -46.65 -4.10
CA GLU A 832 -5.81 -47.08 -4.25
C GLU A 832 -4.84 -45.88 -4.16
N SER A 833 -5.27 -44.71 -4.64
CA SER A 833 -4.52 -43.46 -4.51
C SER A 833 -4.67 -42.86 -3.11
N ARG A 834 -3.55 -42.51 -2.48
CA ARG A 834 -3.49 -41.63 -1.30
C ARG A 834 -3.73 -40.15 -1.61
N HIS A 835 -3.68 -39.76 -2.89
CA HIS A 835 -3.92 -38.39 -3.35
C HIS A 835 -5.39 -38.23 -3.76
N LEU A 836 -6.07 -37.27 -3.13
CA LEU A 836 -7.52 -37.09 -3.18
C LEU A 836 -7.90 -35.78 -3.86
N ARG A 837 -9.01 -35.81 -4.59
CA ARG A 837 -9.55 -34.69 -5.38
C ARG A 837 -10.32 -33.72 -4.46
N ALA A 838 -10.29 -32.43 -4.80
CA ALA A 838 -11.08 -31.42 -4.10
C ALA A 838 -12.59 -31.69 -4.20
N PHE A 839 -13.35 -31.16 -3.23
CA PHE A 839 -14.81 -31.25 -3.12
C PHE A 839 -15.41 -32.66 -2.97
N ARG A 840 -14.61 -33.73 -3.05
CA ARG A 840 -15.07 -35.11 -2.87
C ARG A 840 -14.91 -35.54 -1.40
N PRO A 841 -15.99 -35.90 -0.69
CA PRO A 841 -15.90 -36.48 0.65
C PRO A 841 -15.16 -37.80 0.68
N TYR A 842 -14.43 -38.02 1.76
CA TYR A 842 -13.83 -39.30 2.07
C TYR A 842 -13.98 -39.63 3.56
N LEU A 843 -14.10 -40.92 3.84
CA LEU A 843 -13.91 -41.51 5.16
C LEU A 843 -12.48 -42.02 5.22
N THR A 844 -11.69 -41.59 6.22
CA THR A 844 -10.36 -42.14 6.46
C THR A 844 -10.41 -43.37 7.36
N ALA A 845 -9.57 -44.35 7.06
CA ALA A 845 -9.30 -45.50 7.93
C ALA A 845 -7.80 -45.83 7.91
N ASN A 846 -7.33 -46.68 8.82
CA ASN A 846 -5.94 -47.15 8.79
C ASN A 846 -5.74 -48.22 7.69
N THR A 847 -4.53 -48.34 7.13
CA THR A 847 -4.17 -49.31 6.08
C THR A 847 -4.40 -50.78 6.48
N THR A 848 -4.54 -51.10 7.77
CA THR A 848 -4.96 -52.45 8.23
C THR A 848 -6.38 -52.84 7.79
N VAL A 849 -7.23 -51.87 7.42
CA VAL A 849 -8.59 -52.12 6.92
C VAL A 849 -8.54 -52.75 5.52
N THR A 850 -8.93 -54.03 5.44
CA THR A 850 -8.91 -54.82 4.21
C THR A 850 -10.24 -54.82 3.45
N ALA A 851 -11.31 -54.23 4.00
CA ALA A 851 -12.61 -54.13 3.32
C ALA A 851 -12.47 -53.34 2.00
N PRO A 852 -12.87 -53.88 0.83
CA PRO A 852 -12.72 -53.18 -0.46
C PRO A 852 -13.82 -52.12 -0.69
N ASN A 853 -15.00 -52.35 -0.12
CA ASN A 853 -16.15 -51.46 -0.18
C ASN A 853 -16.96 -51.57 1.12
N LEU A 854 -17.69 -50.51 1.46
CA LEU A 854 -18.52 -50.43 2.66
C LEU A 854 -19.96 -50.06 2.27
N GLN A 855 -20.94 -50.77 2.83
CA GLN A 855 -22.36 -50.55 2.55
C GLN A 855 -22.98 -49.60 3.59
N PHE A 856 -23.86 -48.71 3.13
CA PHE A 856 -24.65 -47.84 4.00
C PHE A 856 -25.70 -48.65 4.78
N LEU A 857 -25.73 -48.50 6.10
CA LEU A 857 -26.68 -49.19 6.98
C LEU A 857 -28.05 -48.47 6.99
N ILE A 858 -28.74 -48.48 5.86
CA ILE A 858 -30.05 -47.86 5.69
C ILE A 858 -31.14 -48.81 6.19
N GLY A 859 -31.87 -48.42 7.23
CA GLY A 859 -33.15 -49.04 7.65
C GLY A 859 -33.12 -50.49 8.16
N LYS A 860 -31.97 -51.19 8.14
CA LYS A 860 -31.84 -52.56 8.66
C LYS A 860 -31.91 -52.56 10.19
N VAL A 861 -33.11 -52.78 10.72
CA VAL A 861 -33.36 -53.02 12.15
C VAL A 861 -32.52 -54.20 12.64
N THR A 862 -31.47 -53.91 13.39
CA THR A 862 -30.71 -54.89 14.18
C THR A 862 -30.51 -54.32 15.58
N GLY A 863 -30.74 -55.14 16.61
CA GLY A 863 -30.82 -54.69 18.01
C GLY A 863 -29.47 -54.41 18.67
N LEU A 864 -28.55 -53.72 17.97
CA LEU A 864 -27.24 -53.32 18.46
C LEU A 864 -27.14 -51.79 18.43
N GLN A 865 -27.65 -51.18 19.49
CA GLN A 865 -27.59 -49.75 19.72
C GLN A 865 -26.14 -49.36 20.05
N TRP A 866 -25.56 -48.44 19.28
CA TRP A 866 -24.25 -47.87 19.59
C TRP A 866 -24.33 -47.15 20.95
N MET A 867 -23.39 -47.43 21.86
CA MET A 867 -23.24 -46.70 23.12
C MET A 867 -21.83 -46.13 23.22
N ALA A 868 -21.73 -44.82 23.43
CA ALA A 868 -20.47 -44.14 23.69
C ALA A 868 -19.85 -44.60 25.03
N PRO A 869 -18.51 -44.70 25.14
CA PRO A 869 -17.84 -45.24 26.33
C PRO A 869 -17.72 -44.19 27.46
N SER A 870 -18.79 -44.00 28.24
CA SER A 870 -18.80 -43.11 29.42
C SER A 870 -19.37 -43.78 30.70
N GLN A 871 -19.15 -45.08 30.88
CA GLN A 871 -19.50 -45.79 32.12
C GLN A 871 -18.62 -45.37 33.32
N LYS A 872 -18.95 -44.24 33.95
CA LYS A 872 -18.34 -43.84 35.24
C LYS A 872 -19.30 -43.38 36.34
N GLU A 873 -20.56 -43.08 36.03
CA GLU A 873 -21.54 -42.59 37.03
C GLU A 873 -22.84 -43.42 37.14
N THR A 874 -23.02 -44.45 36.30
CA THR A 874 -24.23 -45.29 36.32
C THR A 874 -24.36 -46.03 37.65
N PRO A 875 -25.48 -45.93 38.39
CA PRO A 875 -25.65 -46.62 39.68
C PRO A 875 -25.53 -48.14 39.58
N ILE A 876 -24.80 -48.74 40.53
CA ILE A 876 -24.70 -50.19 40.70
C ILE A 876 -25.82 -50.67 41.64
N TYR A 877 -26.41 -51.82 41.35
CA TYR A 877 -27.42 -52.50 42.15
C TYR A 877 -27.02 -53.94 42.45
N ASP A 878 -27.49 -54.51 43.55
CA ASP A 878 -27.42 -55.95 43.79
C ASP A 878 -28.52 -56.71 43.03
N LEU A 879 -28.46 -58.05 43.03
CA LEU A 879 -29.50 -58.89 42.39
C LEU A 879 -30.87 -58.84 43.09
N SER A 880 -31.03 -58.11 44.20
CA SER A 880 -32.33 -57.77 44.81
C SER A 880 -32.84 -56.38 44.42
N GLY A 881 -32.16 -55.69 43.49
CA GLY A 881 -32.56 -54.36 42.99
C GLY A 881 -32.20 -53.20 43.94
N ARG A 882 -31.39 -53.42 44.97
CA ARG A 882 -31.00 -52.36 45.92
C ARG A 882 -29.72 -51.67 45.44
N ARG A 883 -29.68 -50.33 45.45
CA ARG A 883 -28.51 -49.55 45.03
C ARG A 883 -27.34 -49.78 45.99
N VAL A 884 -26.18 -50.13 45.45
CA VAL A 884 -24.94 -50.43 46.18
C VAL A 884 -23.96 -49.26 46.02
N LYS A 885 -23.33 -48.83 47.12
CA LYS A 885 -22.28 -47.78 47.10
C LYS A 885 -20.84 -48.32 47.01
N VAL A 886 -20.60 -49.56 47.45
CA VAL A 886 -19.30 -50.23 47.44
C VAL A 886 -19.53 -51.69 47.06
N THR A 887 -18.88 -52.15 46.00
CA THR A 887 -18.95 -53.55 45.55
C THR A 887 -17.94 -54.42 46.31
N ILE A 888 -18.33 -55.65 46.59
CA ILE A 888 -17.48 -56.71 47.16
C ILE A 888 -17.10 -57.68 46.04
N SER A 889 -15.81 -57.99 45.91
CA SER A 889 -15.26 -58.98 44.98
C SER A 889 -15.93 -60.36 45.11
N GLY A 890 -16.02 -61.08 43.99
CA GLY A 890 -16.65 -62.40 43.88
C GLY A 890 -18.18 -62.39 43.85
N ARG A 891 -18.85 -61.22 43.86
CA ARG A 891 -20.32 -61.10 43.82
C ARG A 891 -20.81 -60.53 42.49
N ILE A 892 -22.04 -60.89 42.13
CA ILE A 892 -22.74 -60.40 40.93
C ILE A 892 -23.55 -59.14 41.27
N TYR A 893 -23.44 -58.13 40.41
CA TYR A 893 -24.18 -56.87 40.48
C TYR A 893 -24.80 -56.53 39.11
N LEU A 894 -25.66 -55.50 39.10
CA LEU A 894 -26.30 -54.92 37.92
C LEU A 894 -25.84 -53.45 37.77
N GLN A 895 -25.36 -53.07 36.59
CA GLN A 895 -25.04 -51.67 36.25
C GLN A 895 -25.43 -51.42 34.80
N GLY A 896 -26.15 -50.32 34.53
CA GLY A 896 -26.68 -50.05 33.19
C GLY A 896 -27.59 -51.16 32.61
N GLY A 897 -28.24 -51.95 33.47
CA GLY A 897 -29.04 -53.12 33.08
C GLY A 897 -28.25 -54.41 32.86
N VAL A 898 -26.91 -54.36 32.81
CA VAL A 898 -26.04 -55.52 32.54
C VAL A 898 -25.59 -56.18 33.84
N LYS A 899 -25.59 -57.52 33.88
CA LYS A 899 -25.04 -58.31 35.00
C LYS A 899 -23.53 -58.45 34.86
N PHE A 900 -22.77 -58.15 35.92
CA PHE A 900 -21.33 -58.35 35.98
C PHE A 900 -20.90 -58.96 37.32
N VAL A 901 -19.78 -59.69 37.33
CA VAL A 901 -19.10 -60.13 38.56
C VAL A 901 -18.08 -59.05 38.92
N GLN A 902 -18.12 -58.53 40.15
CA GLN A 902 -17.01 -57.72 40.67
C GLN A 902 -15.79 -58.63 40.83
N ARG A 903 -14.71 -58.29 40.12
CA ARG A 903 -13.37 -58.84 40.37
C ARG A 903 -12.73 -58.11 41.56
#